data_AF-A0A1I0APH5-F1
#
_entry.id   AF-A0A1I0APH5-F1
#
_cell.length_a   1.000
_cell.length_b   1.000
_cell.length_c   1.000
_cell.angle_alpha   90.00
_cell.angle_beta   90.00
_cell.angle_gamma   90.00
#
_symmetry.space_group_name_H-M   'P 1'
#
loop_
_entity.id
_entity.type
_entity.pdbx_description
1 polymer ?
#
loop_
_entity_poly.entity_id
_entity_poly.type
_entity_poly.pdbx_seq_one_letter_code
_entity_poly.pdbx_strand_id
1 'polypeptide(L)'
;MACGPEAHVCSMGQSILNGEKTLSKSLFIAEKPSVAQQFAQVLQVSGRAGNGYLENDRFVVTWCVGHLVTMSYPEAYDEKYRRWSLATLPFIPEEWKYEIIPDVKKQFEIVSGLLNREDVDTIYVCTDSGREGEYIYRLVAQMAGVKDKKQKRVWIDSQTEEEIRRGIREAKDEAEYDNLSDAAYLRAKEDYLMGINFSRALTLKYGQAITNYRRAERTVISVGRVMTCVLGMVVKREREIRNFVKTPFYRVIAAFGLEDAEGRHFSFDAEWKAVQGSKYFQSPLLYKENGFAKKEDAEALIRFLTQPEKEPGVIASVDKKKELRNPPMLYNLAELQNDCSKIFKLSPDQTLAVIQELYEKKLVTYPRTDARVLSTAVAKEIDRNIRGIMHYGPMAALAGDVLEMGRWKSITKTKYVNDSAITDHYAVIPTGSGLGALNSLTEQKRKIYELICRRFLSIFCPPAVFRKYSIEITDRGEHFFANFKTLEDPGFFKVAGIPAAYRKKEETASAQDASSGSAPDAGAGMNGDEASGEDTDAKNNADLSDPAFLALLEKLRKGSKVDLDELAIKEGETSPPKRYTSGSMILAMENAGQLIEDETLREEIKGSGIGTSATRADILKKLFSIGYLSLNKKTQVITPAFLGECIYVVVGSAMRPLLEPSLTASWERGLTQVSEGTITGDEYMTKLSDFVSRRTAAAINGRASAGDFMALFDTFAKYYKENEIYDQGRKHWAKKGSSPRKKAAKRKDS
;
A
#
# COMPACT_ATOMS: atom_id res chain seq x y z
N MET A 1 10.22 103.34 -32.35
CA MET A 1 8.91 102.77 -32.71
C MET A 1 9.14 101.35 -33.19
N ALA A 2 8.55 100.35 -32.52
CA ALA A 2 8.13 99.02 -33.01
C ALA A 2 8.21 97.96 -31.89
N CYS A 3 7.02 97.64 -31.36
CA CYS A 3 6.44 96.39 -30.83
C CYS A 3 7.30 95.25 -30.21
N GLY A 4 6.93 94.87 -28.97
CA GLY A 4 6.10 93.67 -28.71
C GLY A 4 6.81 92.34 -28.34
N PRO A 5 6.39 91.61 -27.27
CA PRO A 5 7.15 90.52 -26.64
C PRO A 5 6.57 89.11 -26.90
N GLU A 6 7.36 88.04 -26.70
CA GLU A 6 6.94 86.76 -26.08
C GLU A 6 8.09 85.72 -26.02
N ALA A 7 8.31 85.14 -24.83
CA ALA A 7 8.56 83.71 -24.56
C ALA A 7 9.30 83.55 -23.22
N HIS A 8 8.54 83.18 -22.18
CA HIS A 8 9.00 82.98 -20.81
C HIS A 8 9.53 81.54 -20.60
N VAL A 9 10.74 81.48 -20.03
CA VAL A 9 11.29 80.51 -19.06
C VAL A 9 11.46 79.04 -19.50
N CYS A 10 12.71 78.70 -19.82
CA CYS A 10 13.26 77.35 -19.73
C CYS A 10 14.52 77.41 -18.87
N SER A 11 14.52 76.75 -17.70
CA SER A 11 15.66 76.00 -17.13
C SER A 11 15.39 75.63 -15.68
N MET A 12 14.84 74.44 -15.47
CA MET A 12 15.11 73.60 -14.30
C MET A 12 14.70 72.18 -14.66
N GLY A 13 15.64 71.23 -14.61
CA GLY A 13 15.33 69.80 -14.75
C GLY A 13 16.08 69.07 -15.86
N GLN A 14 17.41 69.08 -15.87
CA GLN A 14 18.16 67.94 -16.38
C GLN A 14 18.22 66.88 -15.28
N SER A 15 17.88 65.63 -15.64
CA SER A 15 18.08 64.36 -14.90
C SER A 15 16.85 63.63 -14.34
N ILE A 16 15.79 63.38 -15.12
CA ILE A 16 14.87 62.24 -14.85
C ILE A 16 14.38 61.64 -16.17
N LEU A 17 15.23 60.91 -16.90
CA LEU A 17 14.80 59.99 -17.98
C LEU A 17 15.84 58.88 -18.12
N ASN A 18 15.84 57.94 -17.20
CA ASN A 18 16.37 56.58 -17.37
C ASN A 18 15.82 55.74 -16.21
N GLY A 19 14.65 55.18 -16.43
CA GLY A 19 13.92 54.41 -15.44
C GLY A 19 12.82 53.61 -16.11
N GLU A 20 13.17 52.83 -17.13
CA GLU A 20 12.34 51.69 -17.51
C GLU A 20 12.33 50.73 -16.32
N LYS A 21 11.31 50.83 -15.45
CA LYS A 21 10.99 49.74 -14.53
C LYS A 21 10.63 48.54 -15.41
N THR A 22 11.56 47.61 -15.57
CA THR A 22 11.28 46.26 -16.07
C THR A 22 10.08 45.72 -15.30
N LEU A 23 9.00 45.35 -16.00
CA LEU A 23 7.81 44.77 -15.39
C LEU A 23 8.23 43.55 -14.56
N SER A 24 7.99 43.63 -13.25
CA SER A 24 8.31 42.55 -12.33
C SER A 24 7.45 41.32 -12.65
N LYS A 25 8.11 40.16 -12.77
CA LYS A 25 7.51 38.87 -13.06
C LYS A 25 7.27 38.06 -11.80
N SER A 26 6.31 37.15 -11.88
CA SER A 26 6.12 36.09 -10.88
C SER A 26 6.64 34.75 -11.41
N LEU A 27 7.39 34.03 -10.60
CA LEU A 27 7.89 32.70 -10.91
C LEU A 27 7.02 31.64 -10.21
N PHE A 28 6.61 30.60 -10.92
CA PHE A 28 5.90 29.44 -10.38
C PHE A 28 6.80 28.22 -10.48
N ILE A 29 7.03 27.52 -9.38
CA ILE A 29 7.88 26.32 -9.33
C ILE A 29 7.08 25.11 -8.87
N ALA A 30 6.95 24.11 -9.74
CA ALA A 30 6.29 22.85 -9.44
C ALA A 30 7.29 21.73 -9.11
N GLU A 31 6.81 20.61 -8.57
CA GLU A 31 7.64 19.43 -8.28
C GLU A 31 8.12 18.69 -9.54
N LYS A 32 7.31 18.73 -10.60
CA LYS A 32 7.49 17.92 -11.81
C LYS A 32 6.97 18.63 -13.07
N PRO A 33 7.49 18.30 -14.27
CA PRO A 33 7.14 18.98 -15.51
C PRO A 33 5.63 18.98 -15.81
N SER A 34 4.94 17.86 -15.57
CA SER A 34 3.51 17.72 -15.87
C SER A 34 2.62 18.69 -15.10
N VAL A 35 2.99 18.99 -13.85
CA VAL A 35 2.26 19.94 -12.99
C VAL A 35 2.53 21.37 -13.45
N ALA A 36 3.78 21.70 -13.76
CA ALA A 36 4.12 23.01 -14.31
C ALA A 36 3.35 23.31 -15.61
N GLN A 37 3.12 22.32 -16.47
CA GLN A 37 2.31 22.51 -17.68
C GLN A 37 0.86 22.93 -17.38
N GLN A 38 0.24 22.41 -16.31
CA GLN A 38 -1.11 22.80 -15.92
C GLN A 38 -1.15 24.24 -15.41
N PHE A 39 -0.18 24.64 -14.58
CA PHE A 39 -0.04 26.03 -14.15
C PHE A 39 0.19 26.97 -15.34
N ALA A 40 1.07 26.59 -16.26
CA ALA A 40 1.32 27.36 -17.49
C ALA A 40 0.06 27.54 -18.34
N GLN A 41 -0.76 26.49 -18.47
CA GLN A 41 -2.04 26.56 -19.19
C GLN A 41 -3.01 27.56 -18.52
N VAL A 42 -3.17 27.48 -17.20
CA VAL A 42 -4.07 28.37 -16.43
C VAL A 42 -3.61 29.83 -16.47
N LEU A 43 -2.30 30.04 -16.42
CA LEU A 43 -1.64 31.34 -16.48
C LEU A 43 -1.46 31.87 -17.91
N GLN A 44 -1.90 31.11 -18.92
CA GLN A 44 -1.76 31.44 -20.34
C GLN A 44 -0.31 31.75 -20.74
N VAL A 45 0.63 30.96 -20.21
CA VAL A 45 2.05 31.03 -20.56
C VAL A 45 2.30 30.22 -21.82
N SER A 46 2.17 30.88 -22.97
CA SER A 46 2.38 30.32 -24.31
C SER A 46 3.68 30.77 -24.98
N GLY A 47 4.57 31.44 -24.23
CA GLY A 47 5.79 32.06 -24.77
C GLY A 47 6.95 31.09 -25.04
N ARG A 48 8.18 31.61 -25.14
CA ARG A 48 9.37 30.82 -25.53
C ARG A 48 9.59 29.65 -24.55
N ALA A 49 9.51 28.43 -25.08
CA ALA A 49 9.91 27.24 -24.34
C ALA A 49 11.44 27.23 -24.20
N GLY A 50 11.93 27.47 -22.99
CA GLY A 50 13.32 27.23 -22.63
C GLY A 50 13.54 25.75 -22.31
N ASN A 51 14.79 25.33 -22.22
CA ASN A 51 15.10 24.02 -21.64
C ASN A 51 14.83 24.10 -20.13
N GLY A 52 13.73 23.49 -19.65
CA GLY A 52 13.42 23.43 -18.21
C GLY A 52 12.48 24.51 -17.64
N TYR A 53 11.91 25.40 -18.47
CA TYR A 53 10.90 26.39 -18.04
C TYR A 53 10.07 26.94 -19.22
N LEU A 54 8.96 27.60 -18.90
CA LEU A 54 8.10 28.36 -19.81
C LEU A 54 8.01 29.81 -19.33
N GLU A 55 7.98 30.78 -20.25
CA GLU A 55 7.98 32.20 -19.88
C GLU A 55 7.14 33.04 -20.84
N ASN A 56 6.42 34.04 -20.30
CA ASN A 56 5.84 35.16 -21.05
C ASN A 56 6.23 36.50 -20.38
N ASP A 57 5.58 37.60 -20.75
CA ASP A 57 5.93 38.94 -20.24
C ASP A 57 5.68 39.11 -18.73
N ARG A 58 4.86 38.27 -18.11
CA ARG A 58 4.44 38.42 -16.70
C ARG A 58 4.85 37.25 -15.80
N PHE A 59 5.00 36.06 -16.37
CA PHE A 59 5.12 34.82 -15.62
C PHE A 59 6.27 33.96 -16.15
N VAL A 60 6.98 33.35 -15.20
CA VAL A 60 7.93 32.26 -15.44
C VAL A 60 7.36 31.02 -14.76
N VAL A 61 7.33 29.88 -15.45
CA VAL A 61 6.89 28.60 -14.88
C VAL A 61 8.00 27.58 -15.06
N THR A 62 8.53 27.04 -13.97
CA THR A 62 9.59 26.03 -13.96
C THR A 62 9.20 24.86 -13.06
N TRP A 63 10.05 23.85 -12.97
CA TRP A 63 9.79 22.63 -12.23
C TRP A 63 11.07 21.99 -11.72
N CYS A 64 10.91 21.24 -10.64
CA CYS A 64 11.87 20.22 -10.23
C CYS A 64 11.62 18.91 -11.02
N VAL A 65 12.39 17.87 -10.72
CA VAL A 65 12.13 16.51 -11.20
C VAL A 65 12.15 15.56 -10.01
N GLY A 66 11.29 15.86 -9.03
CA GLY A 66 11.45 15.39 -7.66
C GLY A 66 12.62 16.13 -6.99
N HIS A 67 13.41 15.44 -6.17
CA HIS A 67 14.59 16.03 -5.53
C HIS A 67 15.65 16.44 -6.57
N LEU A 68 16.09 17.69 -6.49
CA LEU A 68 17.29 18.19 -7.21
C LEU A 68 18.54 18.19 -6.33
N VAL A 69 18.32 18.20 -5.02
CA VAL A 69 19.32 18.30 -3.97
C VAL A 69 19.13 17.11 -3.06
N THR A 70 20.22 16.56 -2.53
CA THR A 70 20.19 15.51 -1.52
C THR A 70 21.17 15.83 -0.39
N MET A 71 21.02 15.15 0.73
CA MET A 71 21.96 15.26 1.83
C MET A 71 23.26 14.53 1.48
N SER A 72 24.39 15.18 1.72
CA SER A 72 25.70 14.63 1.38
C SER A 72 26.03 13.39 2.22
N TYR A 73 26.81 12.47 1.66
CA TYR A 73 27.33 11.33 2.42
C TYR A 73 28.41 11.76 3.43
N PRO A 74 28.68 10.95 4.49
CA PRO A 74 29.59 11.31 5.58
C PRO A 74 31.00 11.77 5.14
N GLU A 75 31.54 11.22 4.06
CA GLU A 75 32.84 11.63 3.49
C GLU A 75 32.91 13.10 3.05
N ALA A 76 31.78 13.74 2.74
CA ALA A 76 31.74 15.17 2.44
C ALA A 76 31.98 16.04 3.69
N TYR A 77 31.81 15.48 4.88
CA TYR A 77 32.03 16.16 6.15
C TYR A 77 33.49 16.07 6.56
N ASP A 78 34.07 14.88 6.45
CA ASP A 78 35.47 14.58 6.76
C ASP A 78 35.86 13.29 6.03
N GLU A 79 37.01 13.30 5.36
CA GLU A 79 37.53 12.16 4.59
C GLU A 79 37.69 10.89 5.46
N LYS A 80 37.87 11.03 6.79
CA LYS A 80 37.92 9.89 7.73
C LYS A 80 36.65 9.03 7.70
N TYR A 81 35.51 9.60 7.31
CA TYR A 81 34.23 8.88 7.26
C TYR A 81 34.02 8.06 5.97
N ARG A 82 34.90 8.21 4.97
CA ARG A 82 34.87 7.40 3.73
C ARG A 82 35.07 5.92 4.04
N ARG A 83 36.04 5.61 4.91
CA ARG A 83 36.26 4.25 5.39
C ARG A 83 35.39 3.98 6.60
N TRP A 84 34.57 2.93 6.52
CA TRP A 84 33.74 2.52 7.65
C TRP A 84 34.62 1.96 8.77
N SER A 85 34.52 2.55 9.96
CA SER A 85 35.23 2.13 11.17
C SER A 85 34.30 2.25 12.39
N LEU A 86 34.50 1.40 13.39
CA LEU A 86 33.77 1.52 14.66
C LEU A 86 34.15 2.79 15.42
N ALA A 87 35.38 3.27 15.25
CA ALA A 87 35.89 4.47 15.90
C ALA A 87 35.25 5.77 15.39
N THR A 88 34.60 5.73 14.23
CA THR A 88 33.92 6.88 13.61
C THR A 88 32.40 6.83 13.80
N LEU A 89 31.91 5.97 14.70
CA LEU A 89 30.48 5.80 14.97
C LEU A 89 30.16 6.16 16.43
N PRO A 90 29.00 6.80 16.69
CA PRO A 90 28.02 7.27 15.72
C PRO A 90 28.53 8.50 14.94
N PHE A 91 28.15 8.59 13.66
CA PHE A 91 28.23 9.79 12.85
C PHE A 91 26.97 10.62 13.05
N ILE A 92 27.10 11.76 13.72
CA ILE A 92 26.04 12.74 13.93
C ILE A 92 26.67 14.12 13.65
N PRO A 93 26.36 14.77 12.52
CA PRO A 93 26.96 16.04 12.17
C PRO A 93 26.29 17.21 12.91
N GLU A 94 27.08 18.23 13.26
CA GLU A 94 26.56 19.48 13.86
C GLU A 94 25.89 20.36 12.79
N GLU A 95 26.55 20.52 11.64
CA GLU A 95 26.01 21.20 10.46
C GLU A 95 25.59 20.19 9.40
N TRP A 96 24.51 20.43 8.67
CA TRP A 96 24.03 19.50 7.63
C TRP A 96 24.50 19.94 6.25
N LYS A 97 25.22 19.07 5.54
CA LYS A 97 25.70 19.31 4.17
C LYS A 97 24.75 18.70 3.15
N TYR A 98 24.55 19.43 2.07
CA TYR A 98 23.72 19.03 0.93
C TYR A 98 24.52 19.16 -0.36
N GLU A 99 24.17 18.34 -1.34
CA GLU A 99 24.79 18.31 -2.65
C GLU A 99 23.74 18.21 -3.77
N ILE A 100 24.09 18.75 -4.93
CA ILE A 100 23.24 18.67 -6.12
C ILE A 100 23.35 17.25 -6.68
N ILE A 101 22.21 16.64 -6.97
CA ILE A 101 22.19 15.29 -7.55
C ILE A 101 22.75 15.37 -8.98
N PRO A 102 23.80 14.59 -9.32
CA PRO A 102 24.51 14.72 -10.60
C PRO A 102 23.60 14.64 -11.85
N ASP A 103 22.67 13.69 -11.86
CA ASP A 103 21.80 13.41 -13.01
C ASP A 103 20.82 14.56 -13.33
N VAL A 104 20.53 15.40 -12.35
CA VAL A 104 19.54 16.49 -12.46
C VAL A 104 20.19 17.87 -12.27
N LYS A 105 21.52 17.93 -12.23
CA LYS A 105 22.32 19.15 -12.04
C LYS A 105 21.96 20.26 -13.03
N LYS A 106 21.76 19.90 -14.30
CA LYS A 106 21.38 20.87 -15.35
C LYS A 106 20.04 21.56 -15.02
N GLN A 107 19.05 20.81 -14.52
CA GLN A 107 17.76 21.39 -14.14
C GLN A 107 17.91 22.28 -12.90
N PHE A 108 18.74 21.88 -11.93
CA PHE A 108 19.06 22.71 -10.77
C PHE A 108 19.68 24.05 -11.17
N GLU A 109 20.66 24.07 -12.08
CA GLU A 109 21.31 25.31 -12.54
C GLU A 109 20.29 26.26 -13.20
N ILE A 110 19.36 25.72 -14.00
CA ILE A 110 18.27 26.48 -14.61
C ILE A 110 17.36 27.07 -13.54
N VAL A 111 16.87 26.25 -12.62
CA VAL A 111 15.97 26.68 -11.55
C VAL A 111 16.65 27.73 -10.65
N SER A 112 17.90 27.49 -10.25
CA SER A 112 18.69 28.41 -9.43
C SER A 112 18.89 29.77 -10.11
N GLY A 113 19.15 29.77 -11.42
CA GLY A 113 19.25 30.99 -12.20
C GLY A 113 17.93 31.76 -12.23
N LEU A 114 16.81 31.07 -12.47
CA LEU A 114 15.48 31.67 -12.54
C LEU A 114 15.02 32.25 -11.20
N LEU A 115 15.25 31.54 -10.08
CA LEU A 115 14.87 31.98 -8.74
C LEU A 115 15.58 33.27 -8.31
N ASN A 116 16.79 33.51 -8.82
CA ASN A 116 17.61 34.67 -8.48
C ASN A 116 17.60 35.78 -9.54
N ARG A 117 16.78 35.66 -10.59
CA ARG A 117 16.65 36.72 -11.62
C ARG A 117 16.22 38.05 -11.00
N GLU A 118 16.79 39.14 -11.48
CA GLU A 118 16.48 40.50 -11.00
C GLU A 118 15.03 40.91 -11.31
N ASP A 119 14.49 40.47 -12.45
CA ASP A 119 13.11 40.78 -12.87
C ASP A 119 12.04 39.92 -12.19
N VAL A 120 12.40 38.99 -11.30
CA VAL A 120 11.45 38.18 -10.51
C VAL A 120 11.32 38.77 -9.10
N ASP A 121 10.13 39.19 -8.68
CA ASP A 121 9.87 39.70 -7.31
C ASP A 121 9.19 38.66 -6.41
N THR A 122 8.28 37.87 -6.99
CA THR A 122 7.47 36.90 -6.26
C THR A 122 7.66 35.48 -6.80
N ILE A 123 7.91 34.53 -5.91
CA ILE A 123 7.98 33.09 -6.17
C ILE A 123 6.73 32.44 -5.59
N TYR A 124 5.97 31.75 -6.43
CA TYR A 124 4.87 30.88 -6.04
C TYR A 124 5.37 29.44 -6.00
N VAL A 125 5.37 28.87 -4.80
CA VAL A 125 5.76 27.48 -4.52
C VAL A 125 4.56 26.59 -4.78
N CYS A 126 4.67 25.75 -5.82
CA CYS A 126 3.61 24.89 -6.34
C CYS A 126 3.99 23.40 -6.32
N THR A 127 4.86 23.00 -5.40
CA THR A 127 5.16 21.58 -5.12
C THR A 127 3.95 20.88 -4.49
N ASP A 128 3.95 19.55 -4.45
CA ASP A 128 2.82 18.79 -3.91
C ASP A 128 2.52 19.20 -2.44
N SER A 129 1.26 19.21 -2.03
CA SER A 129 0.78 19.74 -0.74
C SER A 129 1.04 18.75 0.40
N GLY A 130 2.27 18.73 0.94
CA GLY A 130 2.66 17.85 2.04
C GLY A 130 4.12 18.04 2.46
N ARG A 131 4.58 17.29 3.47
CA ARG A 131 5.97 17.37 3.99
C ARG A 131 7.02 17.24 2.89
N GLU A 132 6.82 16.29 1.97
CA GLU A 132 7.80 16.04 0.91
C GLU A 132 7.91 17.21 -0.08
N GLY A 133 6.78 17.81 -0.47
CA GLY A 133 6.77 18.95 -1.38
C GLY A 133 7.40 20.21 -0.75
N GLU A 134 7.22 20.42 0.55
CA GLU A 134 7.97 21.45 1.30
C GLU A 134 9.47 21.18 1.23
N TYR A 135 9.89 19.95 1.58
CA TYR A 135 11.30 19.59 1.62
C TYR A 135 12.01 19.77 0.26
N ILE A 136 11.36 19.36 -0.83
CA ILE A 136 11.90 19.51 -2.19
C ILE A 136 12.19 20.98 -2.50
N TYR A 137 11.21 21.87 -2.32
CA TYR A 137 11.38 23.28 -2.67
C TYR A 137 12.38 23.96 -1.73
N ARG A 138 12.23 23.75 -0.42
CA ARG A 138 13.06 24.42 0.60
C ARG A 138 14.54 24.09 0.42
N LEU A 139 14.88 22.85 0.07
CA LEU A 139 16.26 22.46 -0.25
C LEU A 139 16.79 23.17 -1.50
N VAL A 140 15.96 23.28 -2.54
CA VAL A 140 16.34 23.98 -3.78
C VAL A 140 16.56 25.46 -3.50
N ALA A 141 15.65 26.11 -2.78
CA ALA A 141 15.77 27.52 -2.41
C ALA A 141 17.02 27.77 -1.55
N GLN A 142 17.28 26.90 -0.56
CA GLN A 142 18.48 26.95 0.27
C GLN A 142 19.76 26.83 -0.58
N MET A 143 19.86 25.82 -1.44
CA MET A 143 21.04 25.59 -2.27
C MET A 143 21.22 26.63 -3.37
N ALA A 144 20.12 27.20 -3.89
CA ALA A 144 20.14 28.29 -4.86
C ALA A 144 20.47 29.65 -4.20
N GLY A 145 20.49 29.72 -2.87
CA GLY A 145 20.79 30.95 -2.12
C GLY A 145 19.74 32.05 -2.33
N VAL A 146 18.47 31.68 -2.48
CA VAL A 146 17.37 32.63 -2.72
C VAL A 146 17.28 33.62 -1.55
N LYS A 147 17.40 34.90 -1.86
CA LYS A 147 17.31 36.02 -0.91
C LYS A 147 16.47 37.14 -1.50
N ASP A 148 15.83 37.91 -0.63
CA ASP A 148 15.14 39.16 -1.00
C ASP A 148 13.99 38.97 -2.03
N LYS A 149 13.34 37.80 -2.04
CA LYS A 149 12.15 37.49 -2.85
C LYS A 149 10.94 37.25 -1.96
N LYS A 150 9.75 37.68 -2.40
CA LYS A 150 8.50 37.28 -1.75
C LYS A 150 8.20 35.83 -2.12
N GLN A 151 7.99 34.97 -1.15
CA GLN A 151 7.68 33.56 -1.39
C GLN A 151 6.26 33.26 -0.91
N LYS A 152 5.45 32.68 -1.80
CA LYS A 152 4.06 32.34 -1.52
C LYS A 152 3.81 30.87 -1.77
N ARG A 153 3.23 30.19 -0.80
CA ARG A 153 2.89 28.79 -0.89
C ARG A 153 1.48 28.59 -1.45
N VAL A 154 1.40 27.94 -2.61
CA VAL A 154 0.14 27.51 -3.25
C VAL A 154 -0.22 26.13 -2.72
N TRP A 155 -1.33 26.02 -1.98
CA TRP A 155 -1.79 24.77 -1.38
C TRP A 155 -3.05 24.27 -2.10
N ILE A 156 -2.92 23.21 -2.90
CA ILE A 156 -4.00 22.63 -3.70
C ILE A 156 -4.01 21.11 -3.57
N ASP A 157 -5.19 20.50 -3.55
CA ASP A 157 -5.39 19.04 -3.48
C ASP A 157 -5.63 18.41 -4.88
N SER A 158 -5.86 19.27 -5.88
CA SER A 158 -6.23 18.94 -7.24
C SER A 158 -5.64 19.94 -8.23
N GLN A 159 -5.43 19.49 -9.45
CA GLN A 159 -4.84 20.29 -10.52
C GLN A 159 -5.88 20.75 -11.55
N THR A 160 -7.16 20.84 -11.14
CA THR A 160 -8.18 21.45 -11.99
C THR A 160 -7.89 22.94 -12.14
N GLU A 161 -8.35 23.51 -13.26
CA GLU A 161 -8.14 24.92 -13.55
C GLU A 161 -8.75 25.85 -12.48
N GLU A 162 -9.92 25.50 -11.94
CA GLU A 162 -10.56 26.22 -10.84
C GLU A 162 -9.71 26.18 -9.56
N GLU A 163 -9.22 24.99 -9.21
CA GLU A 163 -8.44 24.77 -8.00
C GLU A 163 -7.06 25.45 -8.06
N ILE A 164 -6.38 25.38 -9.21
CA ILE A 164 -5.13 26.12 -9.44
C ILE A 164 -5.39 27.62 -9.29
N ARG A 165 -6.46 28.17 -9.90
CA ARG A 165 -6.78 29.59 -9.74
C ARG A 165 -7.08 29.96 -8.30
N ARG A 166 -7.80 29.10 -7.56
CA ARG A 166 -8.09 29.30 -6.13
C ARG A 166 -6.80 29.30 -5.31
N GLY A 167 -5.97 28.27 -5.47
CA GLY A 167 -4.70 28.14 -4.75
C GLY A 167 -3.75 29.31 -4.99
N ILE A 168 -3.70 29.86 -6.20
CA ILE A 168 -2.89 31.06 -6.49
C ILE A 168 -3.45 32.30 -5.78
N ARG A 169 -4.77 32.48 -5.75
CA ARG A 169 -5.42 33.62 -5.07
C ARG A 169 -5.26 33.54 -3.55
N GLU A 170 -5.36 32.34 -2.99
CA GLU A 170 -5.30 32.06 -1.54
C GLU A 170 -3.89 31.72 -1.06
N ALA A 171 -2.88 31.84 -1.93
CA ALA A 171 -1.50 31.51 -1.61
C ALA A 171 -1.02 32.33 -0.40
N LYS A 172 -0.58 31.61 0.63
CA LYS A 172 -0.11 32.19 1.89
C LYS A 172 1.37 32.51 1.82
N ASP A 173 1.87 33.26 2.79
CA ASP A 173 3.32 33.39 2.98
C ASP A 173 3.94 32.01 3.21
N GLU A 174 5.14 31.80 2.67
CA GLU A 174 5.86 30.54 2.82
C GLU A 174 6.17 30.23 4.30
N ALA A 175 6.38 31.25 5.13
CA ALA A 175 6.63 31.12 6.57
C ALA A 175 5.49 30.44 7.35
N GLU A 176 4.25 30.49 6.83
CA GLU A 176 3.09 29.80 7.43
C GLU A 176 3.25 28.26 7.46
N TYR A 177 4.20 27.73 6.68
CA TYR A 177 4.49 26.29 6.57
C TYR A 177 5.86 25.92 7.15
N ASP A 178 6.51 26.80 7.91
CA ASP A 178 7.84 26.55 8.48
C ASP A 178 7.86 25.31 9.39
N ASN A 179 6.87 25.14 10.27
CA ASN A 179 6.77 23.94 11.12
C ASN A 179 6.63 22.65 10.29
N LEU A 180 5.89 22.70 9.17
CA LEU A 180 5.72 21.55 8.28
C LEU A 180 7.03 21.23 7.55
N SER A 181 7.73 22.27 7.08
CA SER A 181 9.07 22.17 6.49
C SER A 181 10.05 21.57 7.49
N ASP A 182 10.09 22.06 8.74
CA ASP A 182 10.95 21.54 9.80
C ASP A 182 10.71 20.06 10.05
N ALA A 183 9.45 19.64 10.18
CA ALA A 183 9.10 18.22 10.29
C ALA A 183 9.60 17.41 9.08
N ALA A 184 9.56 17.96 7.87
CA ALA A 184 10.07 17.27 6.68
C ALA A 184 11.60 17.13 6.68
N TYR A 185 12.34 18.18 7.06
CA TYR A 185 13.80 18.11 7.25
C TYR A 185 14.18 17.08 8.33
N LEU A 186 13.47 17.07 9.46
CA LEU A 186 13.72 16.15 10.55
C LEU A 186 13.48 14.69 10.15
N ARG A 187 12.45 14.42 9.34
CA ARG A 187 12.23 13.10 8.76
C ARG A 187 13.43 12.65 7.94
N ALA A 188 13.94 13.51 7.06
CA ALA A 188 15.09 13.17 6.22
C ALA A 188 16.35 12.91 7.06
N LYS A 189 16.58 13.74 8.09
CA LYS A 189 17.69 13.57 9.06
C LYS A 189 17.56 12.27 9.85
N GLU A 190 16.35 11.91 10.27
CA GLU A 190 16.06 10.65 10.96
C GLU A 190 16.44 9.43 10.12
N ASP A 191 15.90 9.33 8.91
CA ASP A 191 16.17 8.20 8.02
C ASP A 191 17.67 8.09 7.68
N TYR A 192 18.34 9.22 7.51
CA TYR A 192 19.77 9.28 7.25
C TYR A 192 20.61 8.84 8.45
N LEU A 193 20.35 9.37 9.65
CA LEU A 193 21.10 9.01 10.85
C LEU A 193 20.90 7.54 11.21
N MET A 194 19.66 7.04 11.19
CA MET A 194 19.39 5.64 11.45
C MET A 194 20.00 4.75 10.36
N GLY A 195 19.79 5.08 9.09
CA GLY A 195 20.29 4.30 7.96
C GLY A 195 21.81 4.16 7.97
N ILE A 196 22.53 5.27 8.13
CA ILE A 196 24.01 5.29 8.11
C ILE A 196 24.56 4.60 9.36
N ASN A 197 24.17 5.05 10.54
CA ASN A 197 24.79 4.57 11.77
C ASN A 197 24.50 3.09 12.00
N PHE A 198 23.24 2.69 11.83
CA PHE A 198 22.85 1.32 12.13
C PHE A 198 23.38 0.35 11.09
N SER A 199 23.32 0.69 9.80
CA SER A 199 23.89 -0.18 8.76
C SER A 199 25.40 -0.33 8.89
N ARG A 200 26.13 0.76 9.16
CA ARG A 200 27.60 0.72 9.37
C ARG A 200 27.96 -0.09 10.62
N ALA A 201 27.32 0.18 11.75
CA ALA A 201 27.58 -0.52 13.00
C ALA A 201 27.33 -2.04 12.88
N LEU A 202 26.16 -2.42 12.35
CA LEU A 202 25.81 -3.83 12.18
C LEU A 202 26.70 -4.53 11.17
N THR A 203 27.02 -3.88 10.05
CA THR A 203 27.92 -4.44 9.04
C THR A 203 29.31 -4.69 9.61
N LEU A 204 29.90 -3.72 10.31
CA LEU A 204 31.24 -3.85 10.88
C LEU A 204 31.31 -4.90 11.99
N LYS A 205 30.27 -4.97 12.84
CA LYS A 205 30.25 -5.86 13.99
C LYS A 205 29.84 -7.30 13.63
N TYR A 206 28.83 -7.47 12.78
CA TYR A 206 28.17 -8.77 12.54
C TYR A 206 28.26 -9.26 11.09
N GLY A 207 28.63 -8.39 10.14
CA GLY A 207 28.70 -8.74 8.71
C GLY A 207 29.69 -9.87 8.41
N GLN A 208 30.78 -9.99 9.18
CA GLN A 208 31.76 -11.07 9.00
C GLN A 208 31.17 -12.44 9.33
N ALA A 209 30.30 -12.54 10.34
CA ALA A 209 29.67 -13.82 10.69
C ALA A 209 28.82 -14.36 9.53
N ILE A 210 28.00 -13.49 8.92
CA ILE A 210 27.19 -13.85 7.75
C ILE A 210 28.08 -14.17 6.55
N THR A 211 29.11 -13.35 6.31
CA THR A 211 30.05 -13.54 5.20
C THR A 211 30.75 -14.90 5.28
N ASN A 212 31.23 -15.27 6.46
CA ASN A 212 31.87 -16.55 6.72
C ASN A 212 30.90 -17.71 6.50
N TYR A 213 29.67 -17.63 7.05
CA TYR A 213 28.66 -18.68 6.89
C TYR A 213 28.31 -18.89 5.41
N ARG A 214 28.04 -17.81 4.69
CA ARG A 214 27.63 -17.83 3.28
C ARG A 214 28.77 -18.04 2.29
N ARG A 215 30.03 -18.04 2.74
CA ARG A 215 31.22 -18.08 1.87
C ARG A 215 31.24 -16.96 0.83
N ALA A 216 30.63 -15.82 1.15
CA ALA A 216 30.55 -14.65 0.29
C ALA A 216 31.86 -13.83 0.34
N GLU A 217 32.06 -12.93 -0.61
CA GLU A 217 33.17 -11.99 -0.57
C GLU A 217 32.97 -10.92 0.53
N ARG A 218 31.75 -10.39 0.62
CA ARG A 218 31.37 -9.38 1.60
C ARG A 218 29.86 -9.41 1.84
N THR A 219 29.45 -9.16 3.07
CA THR A 219 28.05 -8.90 3.42
C THR A 219 27.89 -7.49 3.96
N VAL A 220 26.93 -6.75 3.42
CA VAL A 220 26.47 -5.48 3.97
C VAL A 220 25.12 -5.70 4.65
N ILE A 221 25.01 -5.26 5.89
CA ILE A 221 23.77 -5.25 6.65
C ILE A 221 23.16 -3.86 6.47
N SER A 222 22.32 -3.71 5.45
CA SER A 222 21.57 -2.49 5.16
C SER A 222 20.28 -2.52 5.96
N VAL A 223 20.12 -1.59 6.89
CA VAL A 223 18.91 -1.44 7.69
C VAL A 223 18.34 -0.04 7.55
N GLY A 224 17.05 0.07 7.81
CA GLY A 224 16.29 1.31 7.86
C GLY A 224 14.95 1.05 8.54
N ARG A 225 14.38 2.08 9.16
CA ARG A 225 13.19 1.96 9.99
C ARG A 225 12.03 1.23 9.31
N VAL A 226 11.71 1.58 8.05
CA VAL A 226 10.60 0.97 7.31
C VAL A 226 10.99 -0.36 6.68
N MET A 227 12.08 -0.41 5.90
CA MET A 227 12.46 -1.63 5.16
C MET A 227 12.76 -2.82 6.08
N THR A 228 13.33 -2.58 7.25
CA THR A 228 13.68 -3.64 8.21
C THR A 228 12.44 -4.17 8.91
N CYS A 229 11.45 -3.31 9.18
CA CYS A 229 10.16 -3.72 9.70
C CYS A 229 9.42 -4.62 8.70
N VAL A 230 9.42 -4.27 7.41
CA VAL A 230 8.81 -5.09 6.34
C VAL A 230 9.48 -6.46 6.25
N LEU A 231 10.82 -6.52 6.31
CA LEU A 231 11.54 -7.79 6.41
C LEU A 231 11.09 -8.59 7.64
N GLY A 232 10.96 -7.94 8.79
CA GLY A 232 10.47 -8.54 10.03
C GLY A 232 9.09 -9.17 9.90
N MET A 233 8.14 -8.46 9.29
CA MET A 233 6.78 -8.96 9.04
C MET A 233 6.79 -10.24 8.20
N VAL A 234 7.59 -10.26 7.12
CA VAL A 234 7.69 -11.43 6.24
C VAL A 234 8.36 -12.61 6.92
N VAL A 235 9.48 -12.39 7.64
CA VAL A 235 10.18 -13.47 8.35
C VAL A 235 9.33 -14.04 9.47
N LYS A 236 8.63 -13.19 10.23
CA LYS A 236 7.71 -13.65 11.29
C LYS A 236 6.61 -14.53 10.72
N ARG A 237 5.96 -14.10 9.63
CA ARG A 237 4.95 -14.91 8.92
C ARG A 237 5.51 -16.24 8.43
N GLU A 238 6.72 -16.24 7.87
CA GLU A 238 7.34 -17.48 7.38
C GLU A 238 7.68 -18.44 8.53
N ARG A 239 8.13 -17.92 9.68
CA ARG A 239 8.39 -18.74 10.88
C ARG A 239 7.10 -19.29 11.49
N GLU A 240 6.02 -18.50 11.52
CA GLU A 240 4.69 -18.98 11.90
C GLU A 240 4.27 -20.17 11.02
N ILE A 241 4.48 -20.09 9.71
CA ILE A 241 4.18 -21.17 8.77
C ILE A 241 5.05 -22.40 9.02
N ARG A 242 6.36 -22.24 9.18
CA ARG A 242 7.31 -23.35 9.36
C ARG A 242 7.13 -24.08 10.68
N ASN A 243 6.76 -23.36 11.74
CA ASN A 243 6.55 -23.90 13.08
C ASN A 243 5.10 -24.36 13.31
N PHE A 244 4.23 -24.18 12.33
CA PHE A 244 2.84 -24.58 12.42
C PHE A 244 2.71 -26.11 12.44
N VAL A 245 2.22 -26.65 13.55
CA VAL A 245 1.86 -28.06 13.66
C VAL A 245 0.39 -28.19 13.29
N LYS A 246 0.12 -28.91 12.20
CA LYS A 246 -1.24 -29.25 11.81
C LYS A 246 -1.85 -30.15 12.87
N THR A 247 -3.02 -29.78 13.34
CA THR A 247 -3.80 -30.55 14.31
C THR A 247 -5.06 -31.04 13.61
N PRO A 248 -5.29 -32.36 13.50
CA PRO A 248 -6.55 -32.87 12.99
C PRO A 248 -7.67 -32.60 14.00
N PHE A 249 -8.88 -32.45 13.50
CA PHE A 249 -10.09 -32.33 14.30
C PHE A 249 -11.26 -32.96 13.55
N TYR A 250 -12.24 -33.46 14.30
CA TYR A 250 -13.32 -34.28 13.76
C TYR A 250 -14.65 -33.63 14.03
N ARG A 251 -15.36 -33.24 12.97
CA ARG A 251 -16.69 -32.64 13.05
C ARG A 251 -17.74 -33.67 12.70
N VAL A 252 -18.88 -33.63 13.38
CA VAL A 252 -20.05 -34.43 13.02
C VAL A 252 -20.97 -33.56 12.18
N ILE A 253 -21.26 -34.02 10.97
CA ILE A 253 -22.20 -33.40 10.04
C ILE A 253 -23.43 -34.30 9.96
N ALA A 254 -24.61 -33.71 10.12
CA ALA A 254 -25.89 -34.38 9.94
C ALA A 254 -26.56 -33.86 8.67
N ALA A 255 -26.99 -34.77 7.81
CA ALA A 255 -27.87 -34.45 6.69
C ALA A 255 -29.32 -34.54 7.18
N PHE A 256 -30.05 -33.44 7.11
CA PHE A 256 -31.46 -33.37 7.49
C PHE A 256 -32.37 -33.24 6.27
N GLY A 257 -33.40 -34.08 6.23
CA GLY A 257 -34.41 -34.16 5.19
C GLY A 257 -35.61 -33.25 5.44
N LEU A 258 -36.12 -32.66 4.36
CA LEU A 258 -37.36 -31.90 4.26
C LEU A 258 -38.12 -32.33 3.01
N GLU A 259 -39.43 -32.50 3.12
CA GLU A 259 -40.29 -32.76 1.96
C GLU A 259 -41.12 -31.51 1.61
N ASP A 260 -41.26 -31.22 0.30
CA ASP A 260 -42.23 -30.24 -0.17
C ASP A 260 -43.67 -30.80 -0.21
N ALA A 261 -44.63 -29.94 -0.57
CA ALA A 261 -46.04 -30.34 -0.62
C ALA A 261 -46.32 -31.39 -1.72
N GLU A 262 -45.42 -31.50 -2.69
CA GLU A 262 -45.46 -32.43 -3.81
C GLU A 262 -44.68 -33.73 -3.52
N GLY A 263 -44.13 -33.89 -2.31
CA GLY A 263 -43.40 -35.08 -1.87
C GLY A 263 -41.97 -35.19 -2.41
N ARG A 264 -41.39 -34.10 -2.91
CA ARG A 264 -39.96 -34.07 -3.27
C ARG A 264 -39.12 -33.92 -2.01
N HIS A 265 -38.16 -34.82 -1.86
CA HIS A 265 -37.20 -34.82 -0.76
C HIS A 265 -36.03 -33.88 -1.05
N PHE A 266 -35.73 -33.01 -0.10
CA PHE A 266 -34.56 -32.14 -0.09
C PHE A 266 -33.74 -32.45 1.15
N SER A 267 -32.42 -32.54 1.01
CA SER A 267 -31.52 -32.75 2.14
C SER A 267 -30.57 -31.58 2.27
N PHE A 268 -30.25 -31.21 3.49
CA PHE A 268 -29.27 -30.17 3.79
C PHE A 268 -28.35 -30.56 4.95
N ASP A 269 -27.08 -30.17 4.86
CA ASP A 269 -26.09 -30.46 5.89
C ASP A 269 -26.17 -29.43 7.03
N ALA A 270 -26.11 -29.93 8.26
CA ALA A 270 -25.98 -29.14 9.49
C ALA A 270 -24.80 -29.65 10.32
N GLU A 271 -23.97 -28.73 10.82
CA GLU A 271 -22.79 -29.05 11.62
C GLU A 271 -23.13 -29.08 13.10
N TRP A 272 -22.76 -30.17 13.78
CA TRP A 272 -22.94 -30.30 15.22
C TRP A 272 -22.08 -29.29 16.00
N LYS A 273 -22.63 -28.72 17.07
CA LYS A 273 -21.87 -27.96 18.07
C LYS A 273 -22.34 -28.29 19.49
N ALA A 274 -21.39 -28.45 20.40
CA ALA A 274 -21.65 -28.55 21.82
C ALA A 274 -22.05 -27.19 22.38
N VAL A 275 -23.29 -27.08 22.87
CA VAL A 275 -23.82 -25.88 23.54
C VAL A 275 -24.30 -26.24 24.93
N GLN A 276 -24.66 -25.23 25.74
CA GLN A 276 -25.18 -25.49 27.08
C GLN A 276 -26.39 -26.44 27.04
N GLY A 277 -26.28 -27.59 27.71
CA GLY A 277 -27.30 -28.65 27.70
C GLY A 277 -26.93 -29.87 26.84
N SER A 278 -26.00 -29.72 25.88
CA SER A 278 -25.44 -30.85 25.13
C SER A 278 -24.55 -31.73 26.01
N LYS A 279 -24.45 -33.02 25.69
CA LYS A 279 -23.67 -34.02 26.43
C LYS A 279 -22.20 -33.67 26.56
N TYR A 280 -21.64 -33.02 25.54
CA TYR A 280 -20.22 -32.69 25.46
C TYR A 280 -19.92 -31.22 25.74
N PHE A 281 -20.86 -30.43 26.27
CA PHE A 281 -20.62 -29.02 26.58
C PHE A 281 -19.42 -28.83 27.52
N GLN A 282 -18.48 -27.97 27.12
CA GLN A 282 -17.21 -27.72 27.84
C GLN A 282 -16.36 -28.99 28.12
N SER A 283 -16.59 -30.07 27.36
CA SER A 283 -15.83 -31.30 27.52
C SER A 283 -14.38 -31.13 27.07
N PRO A 284 -13.39 -31.69 27.79
CA PRO A 284 -11.98 -31.70 27.37
C PRO A 284 -11.72 -32.55 26.13
N LEU A 285 -12.72 -33.32 25.65
CA LEU A 285 -12.65 -34.09 24.40
C LEU A 285 -12.81 -33.21 23.15
N LEU A 286 -13.32 -31.99 23.32
CA LEU A 286 -13.51 -31.05 22.24
C LEU A 286 -12.18 -30.45 21.79
N TYR A 287 -12.01 -30.33 20.48
CA TYR A 287 -11.01 -29.43 19.90
C TYR A 287 -11.50 -27.97 20.00
N LYS A 288 -12.77 -27.76 19.65
CA LYS A 288 -13.56 -26.53 19.82
C LYS A 288 -15.02 -26.94 20.00
N GLU A 289 -15.90 -26.00 20.30
CA GLU A 289 -17.34 -26.27 20.45
C GLU A 289 -17.95 -27.02 19.26
N ASN A 290 -17.41 -26.85 18.05
CA ASN A 290 -17.91 -27.48 16.82
C ASN A 290 -17.17 -28.77 16.39
N GLY A 291 -16.35 -29.38 17.24
CA GLY A 291 -15.67 -30.63 16.86
C GLY A 291 -14.76 -31.24 17.93
N PHE A 292 -14.46 -32.52 17.76
CA PHE A 292 -13.66 -33.32 18.67
C PHE A 292 -12.18 -33.33 18.30
N ALA A 293 -11.33 -33.49 19.31
CA ALA A 293 -9.90 -33.65 19.12
C ALA A 293 -9.53 -35.05 18.59
N LYS A 294 -10.37 -36.06 18.86
CA LYS A 294 -10.17 -37.44 18.44
C LYS A 294 -11.38 -37.98 17.68
N LYS A 295 -11.13 -38.90 16.76
CA LYS A 295 -12.16 -39.48 15.90
C LYS A 295 -13.15 -40.33 16.68
N GLU A 296 -12.65 -41.08 17.66
CA GLU A 296 -13.44 -42.03 18.45
C GLU A 296 -14.55 -41.34 19.25
N ASP A 297 -14.32 -40.07 19.66
CA ASP A 297 -15.30 -39.25 20.37
C ASP A 297 -16.43 -38.78 19.43
N ALA A 298 -16.09 -38.40 18.19
CA ALA A 298 -17.07 -38.11 17.16
C ALA A 298 -17.90 -39.36 16.78
N GLU A 299 -17.27 -40.53 16.69
CA GLU A 299 -17.96 -41.79 16.51
C GLU A 299 -18.87 -42.14 17.70
N ALA A 300 -18.45 -41.81 18.92
CA ALA A 300 -19.28 -42.00 20.13
C ALA A 300 -20.53 -41.11 20.11
N LEU A 301 -20.43 -39.89 19.62
CA LEU A 301 -21.59 -39.03 19.37
C LEU A 301 -22.51 -39.62 18.31
N ILE A 302 -21.98 -40.08 17.16
CA ILE A 302 -22.80 -40.72 16.12
C ILE A 302 -23.52 -41.96 16.66
N ARG A 303 -22.83 -42.83 17.39
CA ARG A 303 -23.45 -44.01 18.04
C ARG A 303 -24.56 -43.64 19.01
N PHE A 304 -24.48 -42.49 19.67
CA PHE A 304 -25.52 -42.00 20.57
C PHE A 304 -26.76 -41.51 19.81
N LEU A 305 -26.55 -40.84 18.67
CA LEU A 305 -27.61 -40.30 17.83
C LEU A 305 -28.32 -41.38 17.00
N THR A 306 -27.64 -42.47 16.63
CA THR A 306 -28.21 -43.56 15.80
C THR A 306 -28.87 -44.70 16.59
N GLN A 307 -29.08 -44.53 17.90
CA GLN A 307 -29.80 -45.53 18.70
C GLN A 307 -31.23 -45.75 18.17
N PRO A 308 -31.80 -46.97 18.30
CA PRO A 308 -32.99 -47.41 17.56
C PRO A 308 -34.30 -46.65 17.86
N GLU A 309 -34.36 -45.87 18.93
CA GLU A 309 -35.48 -44.95 19.19
C GLU A 309 -35.33 -43.72 18.28
N LYS A 310 -35.69 -43.84 17.00
CA LYS A 310 -35.55 -42.77 16.01
C LYS A 310 -36.60 -41.68 16.25
N GLU A 311 -36.25 -40.66 17.01
CA GLU A 311 -37.02 -39.42 17.08
C GLU A 311 -36.61 -38.49 15.92
N PRO A 312 -37.54 -37.76 15.30
CA PRO A 312 -37.19 -36.77 14.28
C PRO A 312 -36.44 -35.60 14.95
N GLY A 313 -35.47 -35.04 14.24
CA GLY A 313 -34.86 -33.78 14.64
C GLY A 313 -35.92 -32.68 14.71
N VAL A 314 -35.76 -31.74 15.64
CA VAL A 314 -36.70 -30.64 15.84
C VAL A 314 -35.99 -29.33 15.60
N ILE A 315 -36.57 -28.48 14.75
CA ILE A 315 -36.07 -27.12 14.56
C ILE A 315 -36.22 -26.34 15.87
N ALA A 316 -35.11 -26.00 16.52
CA ALA A 316 -35.08 -25.22 17.74
C ALA A 316 -35.20 -23.71 17.45
N SER A 317 -34.55 -23.25 16.38
CA SER A 317 -34.63 -21.86 15.95
C SER A 317 -34.41 -21.71 14.43
N VAL A 318 -35.02 -20.68 13.85
CA VAL A 318 -34.80 -20.23 12.46
C VAL A 318 -34.67 -18.72 12.48
N ASP A 319 -33.48 -18.21 12.22
CA ASP A 319 -33.22 -16.78 12.06
C ASP A 319 -33.07 -16.44 10.59
N LYS A 320 -33.82 -15.43 10.14
CA LYS A 320 -33.81 -14.95 8.75
C LYS A 320 -33.44 -13.50 8.73
N LYS A 321 -32.26 -13.20 8.23
CA LYS A 321 -31.73 -11.84 8.19
C LYS A 321 -31.52 -11.38 6.76
N LYS A 322 -32.02 -10.19 6.48
CA LYS A 322 -31.65 -9.42 5.30
C LYS A 322 -30.33 -8.70 5.63
N GLU A 323 -29.26 -9.07 4.94
CA GLU A 323 -27.93 -8.48 5.11
C GLU A 323 -27.63 -7.58 3.92
N LEU A 324 -27.26 -6.32 4.18
CA LEU A 324 -26.90 -5.37 3.15
C LEU A 324 -25.39 -5.28 3.04
N ARG A 325 -24.84 -5.59 1.87
CA ARG A 325 -23.43 -5.35 1.57
C ARG A 325 -23.29 -4.08 0.75
N ASN A 326 -22.73 -3.05 1.38
CA ASN A 326 -22.47 -1.78 0.70
C ASN A 326 -21.32 -1.90 -0.31
N PRO A 327 -21.30 -1.06 -1.35
CA PRO A 327 -20.12 -0.93 -2.19
C PRO A 327 -18.88 -0.61 -1.34
N PRO A 328 -17.71 -1.13 -1.74
CA PRO A 328 -16.46 -0.78 -1.09
C PRO A 328 -16.09 0.68 -1.39
N MET A 329 -15.22 1.25 -0.55
CA MET A 329 -14.70 2.60 -0.77
C MET A 329 -13.89 2.68 -2.07
N LEU A 330 -13.65 3.91 -2.54
CA LEU A 330 -12.86 4.15 -3.75
C LEU A 330 -11.41 3.68 -3.56
N TYR A 331 -10.70 3.54 -4.68
CA TYR A 331 -9.30 3.13 -4.66
C TYR A 331 -8.41 4.24 -4.10
N ASN A 332 -7.63 3.88 -3.09
CA ASN A 332 -6.32 4.48 -2.89
C ASN A 332 -5.27 3.65 -3.68
N LEU A 333 -3.99 4.04 -3.63
CA LEU A 333 -2.94 3.31 -4.34
C LEU A 333 -2.76 1.87 -3.82
N ALA A 334 -2.82 1.66 -2.51
CA ALA A 334 -2.58 0.38 -1.88
C ALA A 334 -3.61 -0.69 -2.26
N GLU A 335 -4.89 -0.34 -2.22
CA GLU A 335 -6.00 -1.22 -2.61
C GLU A 335 -5.90 -1.59 -4.11
N LEU A 336 -5.57 -0.62 -4.96
CA LEU A 336 -5.42 -0.86 -6.39
C LEU A 336 -4.18 -1.73 -6.71
N GLN A 337 -3.06 -1.54 -6.00
CA GLN A 337 -1.87 -2.40 -6.07
C GLN A 337 -2.19 -3.83 -5.61
N ASN A 338 -2.95 -3.99 -4.54
CA ASN A 338 -3.40 -5.29 -4.07
C ASN A 338 -4.27 -6.01 -5.12
N ASP A 339 -5.26 -5.33 -5.67
CA ASP A 339 -6.17 -5.93 -6.64
C ASP A 339 -5.46 -6.24 -7.95
N CYS A 340 -4.54 -5.39 -8.39
CA CYS A 340 -3.71 -5.68 -9.57
C CYS A 340 -2.75 -6.86 -9.34
N SER A 341 -2.22 -7.03 -8.13
CA SER A 341 -1.41 -8.19 -7.76
C SER A 341 -2.24 -9.48 -7.77
N LYS A 342 -3.48 -9.43 -7.27
CA LYS A 342 -4.40 -10.57 -7.24
C LYS A 342 -4.88 -10.96 -8.65
N ILE A 343 -5.38 -9.99 -9.42
CA ILE A 343 -6.07 -10.20 -10.71
C ILE A 343 -5.06 -10.31 -11.86
N PHE A 344 -4.13 -9.36 -11.97
CA PHE A 344 -3.23 -9.24 -13.13
C PHE A 344 -1.82 -9.76 -12.88
N LYS A 345 -1.52 -10.25 -11.66
CA LYS A 345 -0.18 -10.69 -11.23
C LYS A 345 0.90 -9.63 -11.43
N LEU A 346 0.52 -8.35 -11.32
CA LEU A 346 1.44 -7.23 -11.40
C LEU A 346 2.05 -6.95 -10.02
N SER A 347 3.34 -6.60 -10.01
CA SER A 347 3.97 -6.07 -8.80
C SER A 347 3.49 -4.64 -8.51
N PRO A 348 3.57 -4.17 -7.25
CA PRO A 348 3.18 -2.80 -6.87
C PRO A 348 3.85 -1.70 -7.72
N ASP A 349 5.13 -1.85 -8.05
CA ASP A 349 5.89 -0.92 -8.90
C ASP A 349 5.35 -0.88 -10.34
N GLN A 350 5.04 -2.05 -10.91
CA GLN A 350 4.43 -2.14 -12.24
C GLN A 350 3.02 -1.54 -12.25
N THR A 351 2.23 -1.78 -11.21
CA THR A 351 0.91 -1.17 -11.07
C THR A 351 1.01 0.34 -10.99
N LEU A 352 1.92 0.88 -10.16
CA LEU A 352 2.14 2.33 -10.06
C LEU A 352 2.54 2.93 -11.42
N ALA A 353 3.46 2.29 -12.15
CA ALA A 353 3.87 2.74 -13.47
C ALA A 353 2.70 2.81 -14.47
N VAL A 354 1.80 1.82 -14.44
CA VAL A 354 0.60 1.84 -15.29
C VAL A 354 -0.33 2.98 -14.90
N ILE A 355 -0.64 3.13 -13.61
CA ILE A 355 -1.61 4.16 -13.19
C ILE A 355 -1.03 5.57 -13.40
N GLN A 356 0.29 5.73 -13.23
CA GLN A 356 1.00 6.97 -13.56
C GLN A 356 0.82 7.35 -15.03
N GLU A 357 0.96 6.40 -15.96
CA GLU A 357 0.69 6.63 -17.38
C GLU A 357 -0.78 6.97 -17.65
N LEU A 358 -1.72 6.31 -16.97
CA LEU A 358 -3.15 6.63 -17.09
C LEU A 358 -3.43 8.07 -16.64
N TYR A 359 -2.81 8.50 -15.55
CA TYR A 359 -2.93 9.86 -15.01
C TYR A 359 -2.31 10.89 -15.96
N GLU A 360 -1.12 10.64 -16.51
CA GLU A 360 -0.47 11.53 -17.49
C GLU A 360 -1.28 11.67 -18.78
N LYS A 361 -1.99 10.61 -19.18
CA LYS A 361 -2.96 10.60 -20.29
C LYS A 361 -4.32 11.21 -19.90
N LYS A 362 -4.45 11.74 -18.67
CA LYS A 362 -5.64 12.37 -18.11
C LYS A 362 -6.85 11.44 -17.98
N LEU A 363 -6.65 10.12 -17.91
CA LEU A 363 -7.74 9.13 -17.78
C LEU A 363 -8.19 8.96 -16.32
N VAL A 364 -7.25 9.06 -15.37
CA VAL A 364 -7.52 8.92 -13.94
C VAL A 364 -6.95 10.11 -13.16
N THR A 365 -7.40 10.28 -11.92
CA THR A 365 -6.87 11.26 -10.98
C THR A 365 -5.51 10.83 -10.42
N TYR A 366 -4.89 11.68 -9.61
CA TYR A 366 -3.53 11.47 -9.14
C TYR A 366 -3.37 10.11 -8.41
N PRO A 367 -2.39 9.28 -8.80
CA PRO A 367 -2.37 7.89 -8.39
C PRO A 367 -1.73 7.62 -7.03
N ARG A 368 -0.94 8.55 -6.48
CA ARG A 368 -0.23 8.38 -5.21
C ARG A 368 -1.02 9.03 -4.08
N THR A 369 -2.14 8.41 -3.75
CA THR A 369 -3.04 8.84 -2.67
C THR A 369 -3.27 7.68 -1.71
N ASP A 370 -3.35 8.00 -0.42
CA ASP A 370 -3.83 7.10 0.65
C ASP A 370 -5.36 7.26 0.87
N ALA A 371 -5.99 8.32 0.33
CA ALA A 371 -7.40 8.62 0.50
C ALA A 371 -8.30 7.71 -0.33
N ARG A 372 -9.46 7.35 0.25
CA ARG A 372 -10.49 6.49 -0.36
C ARG A 372 -11.83 7.21 -0.57
N VAL A 373 -11.80 8.52 -0.47
CA VAL A 373 -12.95 9.44 -0.53
C VAL A 373 -12.73 10.52 -1.59
N LEU A 374 -13.78 11.26 -1.92
CA LEU A 374 -13.79 12.46 -2.75
C LEU A 374 -13.80 13.72 -1.88
N SER A 375 -13.34 14.83 -2.43
CA SER A 375 -13.60 16.15 -1.85
C SER A 375 -15.03 16.61 -2.17
N THR A 376 -15.56 17.52 -1.35
CA THR A 376 -16.88 18.11 -1.57
C THR A 376 -16.95 18.87 -2.90
N ALA A 377 -15.85 19.49 -3.33
CA ALA A 377 -15.78 20.20 -4.61
C ALA A 377 -15.94 19.23 -5.79
N VAL A 378 -15.16 18.15 -5.83
CA VAL A 378 -15.23 17.13 -6.89
C VAL A 378 -16.59 16.44 -6.90
N ALA A 379 -17.16 16.18 -5.73
CA ALA A 379 -18.46 15.54 -5.59
C ALA A 379 -19.62 16.36 -6.22
N LYS A 380 -19.53 17.69 -6.25
CA LYS A 380 -20.56 18.57 -6.87
C LYS A 380 -20.58 18.49 -8.38
N GLU A 381 -19.47 18.14 -9.02
CA GLU A 381 -19.33 18.03 -10.48
C GLU A 381 -19.18 16.58 -10.96
N ILE A 382 -19.47 15.60 -10.09
CA ILE A 382 -19.16 14.19 -10.35
C ILE A 382 -19.88 13.61 -11.57
N ASP A 383 -20.99 14.24 -11.99
CA ASP A 383 -21.76 13.83 -13.16
C ASP A 383 -20.97 14.01 -14.45
N ARG A 384 -20.03 14.96 -14.52
CA ARG A 384 -19.12 15.13 -15.65
C ARG A 384 -18.25 13.89 -15.85
N ASN A 385 -17.70 13.34 -14.78
CA ASN A 385 -16.91 12.11 -14.81
C ASN A 385 -17.75 10.94 -15.32
N ILE A 386 -18.98 10.78 -14.80
CA ILE A 386 -19.87 9.68 -15.19
C ILE A 386 -20.29 9.80 -16.67
N ARG A 387 -20.70 10.99 -17.11
CA ARG A 387 -21.04 11.27 -18.53
C ARG A 387 -19.84 11.00 -19.44
N GLY A 388 -18.64 11.38 -19.03
CA GLY A 388 -17.41 11.07 -19.75
C GLY A 388 -17.22 9.56 -19.95
N ILE A 389 -17.41 8.75 -18.90
CA ILE A 389 -17.29 7.28 -18.98
C ILE A 389 -18.29 6.66 -19.97
N MET A 390 -19.43 7.30 -20.27
CA MET A 390 -20.37 6.80 -21.28
C MET A 390 -19.74 6.66 -22.67
N HIS A 391 -18.67 7.42 -22.95
CA HIS A 391 -17.93 7.34 -24.20
C HIS A 391 -16.85 6.24 -24.22
N TYR A 392 -16.72 5.48 -23.12
CA TYR A 392 -15.88 4.29 -23.06
C TYR A 392 -16.74 3.04 -23.26
N GLY A 393 -16.70 2.46 -24.46
CA GLY A 393 -17.58 1.35 -24.90
C GLY A 393 -17.85 0.27 -23.84
N PRO A 394 -16.82 -0.36 -23.23
CA PRO A 394 -17.02 -1.39 -22.20
C PRO A 394 -17.83 -0.95 -20.98
N MET A 395 -17.82 0.34 -20.63
CA MET A 395 -18.50 0.89 -19.45
C MET A 395 -19.73 1.75 -19.81
N ALA A 396 -20.04 1.92 -21.09
CA ALA A 396 -21.01 2.90 -21.56
C ALA A 396 -22.41 2.68 -20.97
N ALA A 397 -22.91 1.44 -21.06
CA ALA A 397 -24.21 1.05 -20.51
C ALA A 397 -24.26 1.24 -18.99
N LEU A 398 -23.24 0.75 -18.27
CA LEU A 398 -23.17 0.85 -16.80
C LEU A 398 -23.15 2.31 -16.32
N ALA A 399 -22.45 3.20 -17.03
CA ALA A 399 -22.43 4.62 -16.72
C ALA A 399 -23.78 5.30 -17.01
N GLY A 400 -24.46 4.88 -18.09
CA GLY A 400 -25.83 5.30 -18.40
C GLY A 400 -26.80 4.94 -17.28
N ASP A 401 -26.82 3.68 -16.87
CA ASP A 401 -27.65 3.18 -15.77
C ASP A 401 -27.43 3.99 -14.47
N VAL A 402 -26.17 4.28 -14.14
CA VAL A 402 -25.83 5.10 -12.96
C VAL A 402 -26.38 6.52 -13.04
N LEU A 403 -26.35 7.16 -14.22
CA LEU A 403 -26.95 8.49 -14.39
C LEU A 403 -28.46 8.47 -14.21
N GLU A 404 -29.13 7.46 -14.78
CA GLU A 404 -30.57 7.25 -14.68
C GLU A 404 -31.02 7.01 -13.24
N MET A 405 -30.26 6.23 -12.45
CA MET A 405 -30.52 6.02 -11.02
C MET A 405 -30.51 7.33 -10.20
N GLY A 406 -29.83 8.38 -10.67
CA GLY A 406 -29.83 9.70 -10.05
C GLY A 406 -29.16 9.80 -8.67
N ARG A 407 -28.58 8.71 -8.13
CA ARG A 407 -27.94 8.69 -6.79
C ARG A 407 -26.67 9.54 -6.70
N TRP A 408 -26.04 9.84 -7.83
CA TRP A 408 -24.92 10.78 -7.91
C TRP A 408 -25.32 12.19 -7.42
N LYS A 409 -26.60 12.60 -7.52
CA LYS A 409 -27.09 13.91 -7.07
C LYS A 409 -26.98 14.11 -5.56
N SER A 410 -26.92 13.03 -4.78
CA SER A 410 -26.83 13.05 -3.32
C SER A 410 -25.49 12.51 -2.80
N ILE A 411 -24.49 12.34 -3.67
CA ILE A 411 -23.18 11.76 -3.30
C ILE A 411 -22.50 12.51 -2.15
N THR A 412 -22.68 13.84 -2.07
CA THR A 412 -22.12 14.71 -1.03
C THR A 412 -22.58 14.37 0.39
N LYS A 413 -23.68 13.62 0.54
CA LYS A 413 -24.22 13.18 1.83
C LYS A 413 -23.81 11.75 2.20
N THR A 414 -22.92 11.13 1.43
CA THR A 414 -22.51 9.74 1.62
C THR A 414 -21.13 9.65 2.26
N LYS A 415 -20.80 8.46 2.78
CA LYS A 415 -19.47 8.16 3.34
C LYS A 415 -18.31 8.32 2.34
N TYR A 416 -18.59 8.43 1.04
CA TYR A 416 -17.57 8.55 0.01
C TYR A 416 -17.06 9.98 -0.18
N VAL A 417 -17.63 10.97 0.52
CA VAL A 417 -17.20 12.37 0.47
C VAL A 417 -16.81 12.79 1.87
N ASN A 418 -15.54 13.15 2.07
CA ASN A 418 -15.03 13.60 3.35
C ASN A 418 -13.73 14.38 3.18
N ASP A 419 -13.81 15.72 3.19
CA ASP A 419 -12.63 16.58 3.03
C ASP A 419 -11.57 16.35 4.12
N SER A 420 -11.98 16.00 5.35
CA SER A 420 -11.05 15.76 6.46
C SER A 420 -10.24 14.47 6.35
N ALA A 421 -10.67 13.54 5.49
CA ALA A 421 -9.96 12.28 5.25
C ALA A 421 -9.05 12.34 4.01
N ILE A 422 -8.84 13.55 3.47
CA ILE A 422 -7.92 13.82 2.35
C ILE A 422 -6.67 14.45 2.94
N THR A 423 -5.52 13.82 2.73
CA THR A 423 -4.23 14.40 3.06
C THR A 423 -3.78 15.32 1.91
N ASP A 424 -3.28 14.73 0.83
CA ASP A 424 -2.68 15.46 -0.29
C ASP A 424 -3.59 15.40 -1.52
N HIS A 425 -4.25 14.25 -1.74
CA HIS A 425 -5.09 13.98 -2.90
C HIS A 425 -6.26 13.08 -2.53
N TYR A 426 -7.41 13.29 -3.16
CA TYR A 426 -8.56 12.38 -3.04
C TYR A 426 -8.36 11.08 -3.83
N ALA A 427 -9.30 10.15 -3.73
CA ALA A 427 -9.19 8.81 -4.30
C ALA A 427 -8.94 8.76 -5.82
N VAL A 428 -8.36 7.64 -6.27
CA VAL A 428 -8.14 7.34 -7.69
C VAL A 428 -9.48 7.02 -8.37
N ILE A 429 -9.95 7.93 -9.23
CA ILE A 429 -11.19 7.81 -10.00
C ILE A 429 -10.95 8.09 -11.48
N PRO A 430 -11.82 7.62 -12.40
CA PRO A 430 -11.78 8.05 -13.79
C PRO A 430 -12.16 9.53 -13.89
N THR A 431 -11.47 10.28 -14.74
CA THR A 431 -11.77 11.70 -15.02
C THR A 431 -12.95 11.89 -15.96
N GLY A 432 -13.33 10.83 -16.70
CA GLY A 432 -14.25 10.94 -17.85
C GLY A 432 -13.66 11.67 -19.06
N SER A 433 -12.39 12.06 -19.00
CA SER A 433 -11.66 12.79 -20.03
C SER A 433 -10.50 11.95 -20.58
N GLY A 434 -9.82 12.45 -21.62
CA GLY A 434 -8.61 11.81 -22.15
C GLY A 434 -8.85 10.48 -22.89
N LEU A 435 -10.10 10.10 -23.16
CA LEU A 435 -10.47 8.80 -23.73
C LEU A 435 -9.85 8.52 -25.11
N GLY A 436 -9.50 9.56 -25.87
CA GLY A 436 -8.74 9.40 -27.13
C GLY A 436 -7.40 8.69 -26.94
N ALA A 437 -6.82 8.73 -25.74
CA ALA A 437 -5.57 8.05 -25.42
C ALA A 437 -5.75 6.53 -25.21
N LEU A 438 -6.97 6.01 -25.07
CA LEU A 438 -7.22 4.58 -24.82
C LEU A 438 -6.67 3.68 -25.92
N ASN A 439 -6.66 4.14 -27.17
CA ASN A 439 -6.13 3.37 -28.31
C ASN A 439 -4.62 3.16 -28.24
N SER A 440 -3.91 4.01 -27.50
CA SER A 440 -2.46 3.86 -27.28
C SER A 440 -2.11 2.88 -26.16
N LEU A 441 -3.11 2.42 -25.38
CA LEU A 441 -2.90 1.54 -24.24
C LEU A 441 -2.98 0.07 -24.64
N THR A 442 -2.05 -0.73 -24.10
CA THR A 442 -2.14 -2.21 -24.15
C THR A 442 -3.44 -2.70 -23.53
N GLU A 443 -3.89 -3.90 -23.89
CA GLU A 443 -5.12 -4.51 -23.34
C GLU A 443 -5.09 -4.60 -21.81
N GLN A 444 -3.96 -5.00 -21.21
CA GLN A 444 -3.82 -5.08 -19.76
C GLN A 444 -4.03 -3.71 -19.08
N LYS A 445 -3.46 -2.65 -19.63
CA LYS A 445 -3.65 -1.27 -19.12
C LYS A 445 -5.11 -0.81 -19.25
N ARG A 446 -5.80 -1.16 -20.35
CA ARG A 446 -7.24 -0.88 -20.51
C ARG A 446 -8.10 -1.63 -19.50
N LYS A 447 -7.76 -2.90 -19.20
CA LYS A 447 -8.42 -3.69 -18.15
C LYS A 447 -8.22 -3.11 -16.74
N ILE A 448 -7.06 -2.51 -16.46
CA ILE A 448 -6.83 -1.80 -15.19
C ILE A 448 -7.65 -0.51 -15.12
N TYR A 449 -7.73 0.26 -16.21
CA TYR A 449 -8.63 1.41 -16.27
C TYR A 449 -10.11 1.00 -16.06
N GLU A 450 -10.54 -0.09 -16.70
CA GLU A 450 -11.87 -0.66 -16.49
C GLU A 450 -12.13 -1.05 -15.03
N LEU A 451 -11.14 -1.66 -14.35
CA LEU A 451 -11.24 -1.99 -12.93
C LEU A 451 -11.48 -0.73 -12.07
N ILE A 452 -10.82 0.38 -12.39
CA ILE A 452 -11.00 1.68 -11.72
C ILE A 452 -12.41 2.23 -12.00
N CYS A 453 -12.87 2.19 -13.26
CA CYS A 453 -14.22 2.60 -13.64
C CYS A 453 -15.30 1.80 -12.89
N ARG A 454 -15.17 0.47 -12.82
CA ARG A 454 -16.14 -0.40 -12.12
C ARG A 454 -16.20 -0.08 -10.63
N ARG A 455 -15.05 0.11 -9.96
CA ARG A 455 -15.00 0.52 -8.55
C ARG A 455 -15.69 1.87 -8.34
N PHE A 456 -15.42 2.83 -9.21
CA PHE A 456 -16.02 4.16 -9.16
C PHE A 456 -17.54 4.12 -9.36
N LEU A 457 -18.02 3.47 -10.42
CA LEU A 457 -19.46 3.39 -10.71
C LEU A 457 -20.23 2.64 -9.61
N SER A 458 -19.59 1.67 -8.95
CA SER A 458 -20.22 0.88 -7.87
C SER A 458 -20.72 1.72 -6.69
N ILE A 459 -20.09 2.86 -6.38
CA ILE A 459 -20.48 3.68 -5.21
C ILE A 459 -21.86 4.32 -5.37
N PHE A 460 -22.34 4.45 -6.62
CA PHE A 460 -23.64 5.01 -6.95
C PHE A 460 -24.75 3.95 -6.98
N CYS A 461 -24.40 2.67 -6.94
CA CYS A 461 -25.35 1.56 -6.97
C CYS A 461 -25.89 1.22 -5.56
N PRO A 462 -27.10 0.64 -5.46
CA PRO A 462 -27.61 0.15 -4.18
C PRO A 462 -26.73 -0.96 -3.60
N PRO A 463 -26.78 -1.17 -2.27
CA PRO A 463 -26.14 -2.31 -1.64
C PRO A 463 -26.63 -3.62 -2.26
N ALA A 464 -25.74 -4.62 -2.33
CA ALA A 464 -26.18 -5.98 -2.61
C ALA A 464 -27.00 -6.49 -1.41
N VAL A 465 -28.09 -7.19 -1.70
CA VAL A 465 -29.00 -7.74 -0.70
C VAL A 465 -28.78 -9.24 -0.63
N PHE A 466 -28.34 -9.70 0.54
CA PHE A 466 -28.24 -11.12 0.86
C PHE A 466 -29.35 -11.53 1.81
N ARG A 467 -29.81 -12.77 1.66
CA ARG A 467 -30.69 -13.44 2.60
C ARG A 467 -29.89 -14.51 3.32
N LYS A 468 -29.72 -14.34 4.63
CA LYS A 468 -29.08 -15.33 5.50
C LYS A 468 -30.14 -16.11 6.26
N TYR A 469 -30.08 -17.43 6.18
CA TYR A 469 -30.83 -18.35 7.02
C TYR A 469 -29.86 -18.97 8.02
N SER A 470 -30.15 -18.87 9.31
CA SER A 470 -29.42 -19.60 10.36
C SER A 470 -30.41 -20.52 11.06
N ILE A 471 -30.20 -21.82 10.95
CA ILE A 471 -31.11 -22.85 11.43
C ILE A 471 -30.40 -23.64 12.50
N GLU A 472 -31.11 -23.87 13.60
CA GLU A 472 -30.67 -24.74 14.68
C GLU A 472 -31.65 -25.91 14.78
N ILE A 473 -31.12 -27.12 14.74
CA ILE A 473 -31.85 -28.37 14.91
C ILE A 473 -31.37 -29.04 16.18
N THR A 474 -32.30 -29.52 16.99
CA THR A 474 -32.02 -30.37 18.15
C THR A 474 -32.43 -31.81 17.87
N ASP A 475 -31.52 -32.74 18.15
CA ASP A 475 -31.78 -34.18 18.11
C ASP A 475 -31.16 -34.80 19.38
N ARG A 476 -31.97 -35.48 20.20
CA ARG A 476 -31.56 -36.10 21.48
C ARG A 476 -30.79 -35.16 22.42
N GLY A 477 -31.14 -33.86 22.41
CA GLY A 477 -30.49 -32.81 23.22
C GLY A 477 -29.16 -32.28 22.64
N GLU A 478 -28.74 -32.78 21.48
CA GLU A 478 -27.58 -32.30 20.73
C GLU A 478 -28.01 -31.28 19.67
N HIS A 479 -27.15 -30.32 19.38
CA HIS A 479 -27.49 -29.17 18.53
C HIS A 479 -26.70 -29.17 17.23
N PHE A 480 -27.39 -28.94 16.12
CA PHE A 480 -26.86 -28.87 14.77
C PHE A 480 -27.21 -27.54 14.13
N PHE A 481 -26.26 -26.97 13.40
CA PHE A 481 -26.39 -25.63 12.84
C PHE A 481 -26.16 -25.66 11.33
N ALA A 482 -27.16 -25.18 10.58
CA ALA A 482 -27.05 -24.93 9.14
C ALA A 482 -27.12 -23.43 8.88
N ASN A 483 -26.23 -22.93 8.04
CA ASN A 483 -26.25 -21.55 7.56
C ASN A 483 -26.35 -21.57 6.05
N PHE A 484 -27.22 -20.73 5.50
CA PHE A 484 -27.34 -20.53 4.06
C PHE A 484 -27.31 -19.04 3.75
N LYS A 485 -26.61 -18.66 2.68
CA LYS A 485 -26.60 -17.28 2.19
C LYS A 485 -26.93 -17.27 0.70
N THR A 486 -27.99 -16.54 0.34
CA THR A 486 -28.37 -16.34 -1.06
C THR A 486 -28.32 -14.87 -1.44
N LEU A 487 -27.97 -14.60 -2.70
CA LEU A 487 -27.97 -13.25 -3.26
C LEU A 487 -29.35 -12.94 -3.86
N GLU A 488 -30.16 -12.15 -3.17
CA GLU A 488 -31.50 -11.76 -3.63
C GLU A 488 -31.45 -10.63 -4.66
N ASP A 489 -30.68 -9.58 -4.35
CA ASP A 489 -30.42 -8.48 -5.28
C ASP A 489 -28.90 -8.28 -5.41
N PRO A 490 -28.32 -8.43 -6.61
CA PRO A 490 -26.90 -8.20 -6.82
C PRO A 490 -26.46 -6.75 -6.52
N GLY A 491 -27.36 -5.77 -6.55
CA GLY A 491 -27.03 -4.37 -6.30
C GLY A 491 -25.80 -3.92 -7.11
N PHE A 492 -24.81 -3.35 -6.43
CA PHE A 492 -23.54 -2.91 -7.04
C PHE A 492 -22.72 -4.04 -7.73
N PHE A 493 -22.97 -5.32 -7.45
CA PHE A 493 -22.31 -6.42 -8.17
C PHE A 493 -22.68 -6.48 -9.65
N LYS A 494 -23.78 -5.86 -10.08
CA LYS A 494 -24.08 -5.65 -11.51
C LYS A 494 -22.96 -4.88 -12.22
N VAL A 495 -22.33 -3.94 -11.51
CA VAL A 495 -21.21 -3.13 -12.03
C VAL A 495 -19.87 -3.75 -11.69
N ALA A 496 -19.68 -4.19 -10.45
CA ALA A 496 -18.41 -4.74 -9.97
C ALA A 496 -18.09 -6.15 -10.52
N GLY A 497 -19.11 -6.88 -10.99
CA GLY A 497 -19.02 -8.29 -11.34
C GLY A 497 -19.55 -9.18 -10.20
N ILE A 498 -20.47 -10.09 -10.54
CA ILE A 498 -21.05 -11.03 -9.58
C ILE A 498 -19.97 -12.03 -9.14
N PRO A 499 -19.76 -12.24 -7.82
CA PRO A 499 -18.79 -13.22 -7.34
C PRO A 499 -19.13 -14.61 -7.87
N ALA A 500 -18.11 -15.41 -8.19
CA ALA A 500 -18.28 -16.70 -8.84
C ALA A 500 -19.27 -17.64 -8.12
N ALA A 501 -19.30 -17.60 -6.78
CA ALA A 501 -20.21 -18.39 -5.95
C ALA A 501 -21.71 -18.12 -6.20
N TYR A 502 -22.06 -16.94 -6.74
CA TYR A 502 -23.45 -16.52 -6.95
C TYR A 502 -23.82 -16.38 -8.44
N ARG A 503 -22.98 -16.85 -9.36
CA ARG A 503 -23.31 -16.87 -10.80
C ARG A 503 -24.24 -18.05 -11.11
N LYS A 504 -25.34 -17.80 -11.82
CA LYS A 504 -26.24 -18.88 -12.29
C LYS A 504 -25.52 -19.76 -13.31
N LYS A 505 -25.70 -21.09 -13.24
CA LYS A 505 -25.02 -22.09 -14.09
C LYS A 505 -25.45 -22.11 -15.56
N GLU A 506 -26.43 -21.30 -15.98
CA GLU A 506 -27.07 -21.41 -17.31
C GLU A 506 -26.30 -20.82 -18.51
N GLU A 507 -25.10 -20.26 -18.36
CA GLU A 507 -24.27 -19.77 -19.49
C GLU A 507 -23.00 -20.62 -19.73
N THR A 508 -23.12 -21.96 -19.71
CA THR A 508 -22.02 -22.87 -20.10
C THR A 508 -22.40 -23.85 -21.22
N ALA A 509 -23.31 -23.45 -22.11
CA ALA A 509 -23.63 -24.18 -23.33
C ALA A 509 -23.18 -23.41 -24.61
N SER A 510 -21.90 -23.05 -24.68
CA SER A 510 -21.18 -22.81 -25.95
C SER A 510 -19.66 -22.83 -25.71
N ALA A 511 -19.15 -23.96 -25.21
CA ALA A 511 -17.72 -24.24 -25.20
C ALA A 511 -17.27 -24.70 -26.60
N GLN A 512 -17.28 -23.78 -27.57
CA GLN A 512 -16.59 -23.88 -28.86
C GLN A 512 -16.57 -22.47 -29.50
N ASP A 513 -15.77 -21.57 -28.92
CA ASP A 513 -15.04 -20.51 -29.64
C ASP A 513 -14.23 -19.69 -28.63
N ALA A 514 -13.01 -20.15 -28.39
CA ALA A 514 -12.02 -19.42 -27.62
C ALA A 514 -11.24 -18.48 -28.57
N SER A 515 -11.66 -17.21 -28.69
CA SER A 515 -10.75 -16.06 -28.92
C SER A 515 -11.46 -14.70 -29.04
N SER A 516 -12.13 -14.19 -28.01
CA SER A 516 -12.25 -12.74 -27.78
C SER A 516 -13.11 -12.42 -26.54
N GLY A 517 -12.57 -11.63 -25.60
CA GLY A 517 -13.41 -10.72 -24.81
C GLY A 517 -13.88 -11.15 -23.41
N SER A 518 -13.26 -12.12 -22.73
CA SER A 518 -13.60 -12.36 -21.31
C SER A 518 -13.11 -11.19 -20.44
N ALA A 519 -14.04 -10.47 -19.82
CA ALA A 519 -13.76 -9.48 -18.79
C ALA A 519 -12.87 -10.11 -17.70
N PRO A 520 -11.82 -9.41 -17.21
CA PRO A 520 -11.04 -9.91 -16.09
C PRO A 520 -11.96 -10.12 -14.89
N ASP A 521 -11.75 -11.21 -14.14
CA ASP A 521 -12.55 -11.59 -12.97
C ASP A 521 -12.41 -10.54 -11.84
N ALA A 522 -13.11 -9.41 -12.00
CA ALA A 522 -13.07 -8.25 -11.11
C ALA A 522 -13.74 -8.53 -9.75
N GLY A 523 -14.56 -9.59 -9.66
CA GLY A 523 -15.19 -10.06 -8.42
C GLY A 523 -14.21 -10.61 -7.39
N ALA A 524 -13.00 -11.02 -7.80
CA ALA A 524 -11.97 -11.56 -6.89
C ALA A 524 -11.19 -10.48 -6.12
N GLY A 525 -11.27 -9.20 -6.53
CA GLY A 525 -10.54 -8.08 -5.90
C GLY A 525 -11.31 -7.36 -4.79
N MET A 526 -12.64 -7.48 -4.74
CA MET A 526 -13.45 -6.75 -3.75
C MET A 526 -13.52 -7.46 -2.39
N ASN A 527 -12.59 -7.11 -1.51
CA ASN A 527 -12.44 -7.57 -0.12
C ASN A 527 -12.19 -9.08 0.02
N GLY A 528 -10.92 -9.45 -0.05
CA GLY A 528 -10.43 -10.80 0.22
C GLY A 528 -10.23 -11.15 1.70
N ASP A 529 -10.69 -10.32 2.64
CA ASP A 529 -10.51 -10.56 4.08
C ASP A 529 -11.73 -11.18 4.77
N GLU A 530 -12.92 -11.16 4.16
CA GLU A 530 -14.10 -11.86 4.73
C GLU A 530 -14.26 -13.30 4.25
N ALA A 531 -13.48 -13.75 3.27
CA ALA A 531 -13.45 -15.17 2.88
C ALA A 531 -12.58 -16.04 3.84
N SER A 532 -12.17 -15.50 4.99
CA SER A 532 -11.30 -16.18 5.96
C SER A 532 -11.95 -16.52 7.30
N GLY A 533 -13.24 -16.28 7.47
CA GLY A 533 -14.03 -16.80 8.58
C GLY A 533 -15.51 -16.83 8.20
N GLU A 534 -16.13 -18.01 8.27
CA GLU A 534 -17.57 -18.29 8.11
C GLU A 534 -18.18 -18.52 6.72
N ASP A 535 -17.42 -18.68 5.63
CA ASP A 535 -17.98 -19.31 4.41
C ASP A 535 -17.75 -20.83 4.44
N THR A 536 -18.53 -21.53 5.26
CA THR A 536 -18.67 -23.00 5.23
C THR A 536 -19.49 -23.51 4.04
N ASP A 537 -19.96 -22.62 3.16
CA ASP A 537 -20.89 -22.94 2.06
C ASP A 537 -20.27 -23.74 0.91
N ALA A 538 -18.96 -23.97 0.92
CA ALA A 538 -18.31 -24.85 -0.05
C ALA A 538 -18.45 -26.32 0.37
N LYS A 539 -19.53 -26.95 -0.11
CA LYS A 539 -20.00 -28.34 0.10
C LYS A 539 -21.02 -28.51 1.22
N ASN A 540 -22.14 -27.79 1.12
CA ASN A 540 -23.42 -28.26 1.65
C ASN A 540 -24.13 -29.04 0.52
N ASN A 541 -24.83 -30.13 0.82
CA ASN A 541 -25.66 -30.86 -0.17
C ASN A 541 -26.95 -30.13 -0.57
N ALA A 542 -27.28 -29.01 0.08
CA ALA A 542 -28.41 -28.15 -0.27
C ALA A 542 -28.23 -27.44 -1.63
N ASP A 543 -29.20 -27.58 -2.53
CA ASP A 543 -29.28 -26.77 -3.75
C ASP A 543 -30.01 -25.44 -3.49
N LEU A 544 -29.24 -24.41 -3.14
CA LEU A 544 -29.74 -23.05 -2.93
C LEU A 544 -30.20 -22.35 -4.21
N SER A 545 -30.04 -22.97 -5.38
CA SER A 545 -30.59 -22.48 -6.64
C SER A 545 -31.99 -23.01 -6.95
N ASP A 546 -32.44 -24.07 -6.26
CA ASP A 546 -33.80 -24.61 -6.41
C ASP A 546 -34.84 -23.73 -5.68
N PRO A 547 -35.79 -23.10 -6.41
CA PRO A 547 -36.82 -22.26 -5.80
C PRO A 547 -37.69 -22.99 -4.78
N ALA A 548 -37.88 -24.29 -4.92
CA ALA A 548 -38.70 -25.08 -3.99
C ALA A 548 -38.01 -25.30 -2.65
N PHE A 549 -36.69 -25.53 -2.66
CA PHE A 549 -35.91 -25.59 -1.42
C PHE A 549 -35.92 -24.24 -0.70
N LEU A 550 -35.77 -23.13 -1.42
CA LEU A 550 -35.88 -21.79 -0.82
C LEU A 550 -37.27 -21.53 -0.24
N ALA A 551 -38.34 -21.97 -0.91
CA ALA A 551 -39.70 -21.87 -0.41
C ALA A 551 -39.91 -22.69 0.88
N LEU A 552 -39.27 -23.86 0.99
CA LEU A 552 -39.25 -24.67 2.21
C LEU A 552 -38.54 -23.94 3.36
N LEU A 553 -37.35 -23.39 3.11
CA LEU A 553 -36.64 -22.57 4.09
C LEU A 553 -37.49 -21.35 4.54
N GLU A 554 -38.26 -20.77 3.63
CA GLU A 554 -39.16 -19.67 3.96
C GLU A 554 -40.37 -20.09 4.82
N LYS A 555 -40.78 -21.35 4.77
CA LYS A 555 -41.87 -21.89 5.60
C LYS A 555 -41.40 -22.53 6.91
N LEU A 556 -40.12 -22.87 7.05
CA LEU A 556 -39.57 -23.51 8.24
C LEU A 556 -39.75 -22.67 9.52
N ARG A 557 -40.20 -23.27 10.62
CA ARG A 557 -40.43 -22.60 11.91
C ARG A 557 -39.91 -23.45 13.06
N LYS A 558 -39.75 -22.82 14.23
CA LYS A 558 -39.49 -23.56 15.48
C LYS A 558 -40.55 -24.64 15.69
N GLY A 559 -40.12 -25.84 16.05
CA GLY A 559 -40.97 -27.01 16.24
C GLY A 559 -41.23 -27.82 14.97
N SER A 560 -40.81 -27.36 13.78
CA SER A 560 -40.82 -28.19 12.57
C SER A 560 -40.00 -29.46 12.80
N LYS A 561 -40.51 -30.60 12.33
CA LYS A 561 -39.80 -31.87 12.36
C LYS A 561 -38.98 -32.03 11.08
N VAL A 562 -37.78 -32.56 11.22
CA VAL A 562 -36.87 -32.88 10.12
C VAL A 562 -36.32 -34.28 10.32
N ASP A 563 -36.20 -35.03 9.23
CA ASP A 563 -35.68 -36.39 9.30
C ASP A 563 -34.17 -36.37 9.29
N LEU A 564 -33.55 -37.16 10.17
CA LEU A 564 -32.11 -37.41 10.11
C LEU A 564 -31.87 -38.48 9.03
N ASP A 565 -31.32 -38.04 7.90
CA ASP A 565 -31.03 -38.89 6.73
C ASP A 565 -29.69 -39.61 6.90
N GLU A 566 -28.64 -38.86 7.24
CA GLU A 566 -27.26 -39.36 7.32
C GLU A 566 -26.46 -38.63 8.41
N LEU A 567 -25.51 -39.34 9.03
CA LEU A 567 -24.46 -38.76 9.88
C LEU A 567 -23.09 -39.12 9.34
N ALA A 568 -22.24 -38.12 9.16
CA ALA A 568 -20.89 -38.29 8.66
C ALA A 568 -19.86 -37.59 9.55
N ILE A 569 -18.67 -38.18 9.66
CA ILE A 569 -17.52 -37.51 10.28
C ILE A 569 -16.75 -36.80 9.18
N LYS A 570 -16.65 -35.48 9.31
CA LYS A 570 -15.78 -34.64 8.48
C LYS A 570 -14.49 -34.37 9.23
N GLU A 571 -13.44 -35.08 8.83
CA GLU A 571 -12.08 -34.81 9.27
C GLU A 571 -11.59 -33.49 8.66
N GLY A 572 -11.13 -32.59 9.52
CA GLY A 572 -10.47 -31.35 9.16
C GLY A 572 -9.07 -31.30 9.74
N GLU A 573 -8.24 -30.44 9.17
CA GLU A 573 -6.92 -30.13 9.72
C GLU A 573 -6.75 -28.62 9.81
N THR A 574 -6.08 -28.15 10.86
CA THR A 574 -5.70 -26.74 10.93
C THR A 574 -4.74 -26.39 9.80
N SER A 575 -4.83 -25.16 9.28
CA SER A 575 -3.97 -24.67 8.20
C SER A 575 -3.07 -23.53 8.67
N PRO A 576 -1.80 -23.47 8.22
CA PRO A 576 -0.93 -22.36 8.54
C PRO A 576 -1.44 -21.05 7.92
N PRO A 577 -1.03 -19.88 8.45
CA PRO A 577 -1.38 -18.61 7.85
C PRO A 577 -0.84 -18.51 6.41
N LYS A 578 -1.57 -17.78 5.55
CA LYS A 578 -1.12 -17.58 4.16
C LYS A 578 0.12 -16.68 4.11
N ARG A 579 1.03 -16.97 3.19
CA ARG A 579 2.15 -16.05 2.88
C ARG A 579 1.62 -14.73 2.32
N TYR A 580 2.39 -13.66 2.54
CA TYR A 580 2.14 -12.40 1.86
C TYR A 580 2.41 -12.53 0.35
N THR A 581 1.57 -11.89 -0.44
CA THR A 581 1.86 -11.50 -1.82
C THR A 581 2.40 -10.07 -1.85
N SER A 582 3.01 -9.65 -2.96
CA SER A 582 3.45 -8.27 -3.15
C SER A 582 2.33 -7.25 -2.92
N GLY A 583 1.11 -7.54 -3.37
CA GLY A 583 -0.07 -6.71 -3.12
C GLY A 583 -0.54 -6.71 -1.65
N SER A 584 -0.71 -7.88 -1.05
CA SER A 584 -1.15 -7.96 0.36
C SER A 584 -0.10 -7.45 1.35
N MET A 585 1.18 -7.45 0.97
CA MET A 585 2.24 -6.81 1.74
C MET A 585 2.09 -5.28 1.75
N ILE A 586 1.72 -4.65 0.64
CA ILE A 586 1.43 -3.21 0.61
C ILE A 586 0.27 -2.87 1.57
N LEU A 587 -0.80 -3.66 1.55
CA LEU A 587 -1.91 -3.48 2.50
C LEU A 587 -1.48 -3.71 3.94
N ALA A 588 -0.64 -4.71 4.20
CA ALA A 588 -0.13 -4.95 5.55
C ALA A 588 0.80 -3.81 6.02
N MET A 589 1.50 -3.13 5.11
CA MET A 589 2.28 -1.93 5.43
C MET A 589 1.36 -0.75 5.77
N GLU A 590 0.31 -0.50 4.98
CA GLU A 590 -0.69 0.55 5.26
C GLU A 590 -1.46 0.31 6.57
N ASN A 591 -1.74 -0.95 6.88
CA ASN A 591 -2.47 -1.36 8.09
C ASN A 591 -1.55 -1.81 9.24
N ALA A 592 -0.26 -1.45 9.20
CA ALA A 592 0.72 -1.89 10.19
C ALA A 592 0.39 -1.44 11.63
N GLY A 593 -0.48 -0.44 11.81
CA GLY A 593 -1.02 -0.06 13.11
C GLY A 593 -1.75 -1.19 13.83
N GLN A 594 -2.34 -2.15 13.11
CA GLN A 594 -2.98 -3.34 13.69
C GLN A 594 -1.99 -4.23 14.46
N LEU A 595 -0.69 -4.07 14.22
CA LEU A 595 0.37 -4.80 14.91
C LEU A 595 0.90 -4.05 16.14
N ILE A 596 0.38 -2.85 16.45
CA ILE A 596 0.78 -2.04 17.59
C ILE A 596 -0.26 -2.18 18.70
N GLU A 597 0.17 -2.61 19.89
CA GLU A 597 -0.70 -2.77 21.06
C GLU A 597 -1.10 -1.41 21.66
N ASP A 598 -0.19 -0.43 21.68
CA ASP A 598 -0.44 0.93 22.20
C ASP A 598 -1.42 1.70 21.31
N GLU A 599 -2.59 2.04 21.85
CA GLU A 599 -3.67 2.70 21.11
C GLU A 599 -3.25 4.09 20.59
N THR A 600 -2.53 4.87 21.39
CA THR A 600 -2.05 6.19 21.00
C THR A 600 -1.09 6.14 19.82
N LEU A 601 -0.17 5.18 19.79
CA LEU A 601 0.73 4.99 18.65
C LEU A 601 -0.01 4.39 17.44
N ARG A 602 -1.02 3.55 17.67
CA ARG A 602 -1.83 2.98 16.60
C ARG A 602 -2.60 4.07 15.86
N GLU A 603 -3.25 4.98 16.57
CA GLU A 603 -4.02 6.07 15.97
C GLU A 603 -3.15 7.01 15.11
N GLU A 604 -1.88 7.23 15.50
CA GLU A 604 -0.96 8.09 14.75
C GLU A 604 -0.67 7.61 13.32
N ILE A 605 -0.56 6.28 13.14
CA ILE A 605 -0.28 5.68 11.82
C ILE A 605 -1.52 5.05 11.19
N LYS A 606 -2.71 5.39 11.68
CA LYS A 606 -3.97 4.85 11.16
C LYS A 606 -4.21 5.33 9.74
N GLY A 607 -4.35 4.39 8.82
CA GLY A 607 -4.55 4.67 7.39
C GLY A 607 -3.28 5.03 6.61
N SER A 608 -2.23 5.54 7.27
CA SER A 608 -0.93 5.84 6.63
C SER A 608 0.10 4.71 6.81
N GLY A 609 0.01 3.94 7.90
CA GLY A 609 0.84 2.77 8.16
C GLY A 609 2.34 3.06 8.22
N ILE A 610 3.16 2.12 7.73
CA ILE A 610 4.61 2.29 7.59
C ILE A 610 4.98 2.58 6.13
N GLY A 611 5.69 3.70 5.92
CA GLY A 611 5.99 4.22 4.59
C GLY A 611 4.76 4.86 3.94
N THR A 612 4.99 5.92 3.16
CA THR A 612 3.93 6.63 2.42
C THR A 612 3.48 5.83 1.19
N SER A 613 2.26 6.04 0.70
CA SER A 613 1.76 5.41 -0.55
C SER A 613 2.78 5.43 -1.70
N ALA A 614 3.54 6.52 -1.84
CA ALA A 614 4.58 6.68 -2.86
C ALA A 614 5.82 5.77 -2.68
N THR A 615 6.16 5.36 -1.45
CA THR A 615 7.45 4.71 -1.14
C THR A 615 7.35 3.20 -0.88
N ARG A 616 6.16 2.66 -0.56
CA ARG A 616 5.99 1.24 -0.19
C ARG A 616 6.46 0.29 -1.30
N ALA A 617 6.16 0.61 -2.56
CA ALA A 617 6.58 -0.18 -3.72
C ALA A 617 8.11 -0.23 -3.88
N ASP A 618 8.78 0.93 -3.73
CA ASP A 618 10.23 1.04 -3.83
C ASP A 618 10.95 0.33 -2.67
N ILE A 619 10.37 0.34 -1.47
CA ILE A 619 10.88 -0.43 -0.32
C ILE A 619 10.89 -1.93 -0.64
N LEU A 620 9.79 -2.47 -1.19
CA LEU A 620 9.74 -3.88 -1.59
C LEU A 620 10.76 -4.18 -2.70
N LYS A 621 10.82 -3.33 -3.72
CA LYS A 621 11.79 -3.43 -4.82
C LYS A 621 13.23 -3.46 -4.30
N LYS A 622 13.56 -2.60 -3.33
CA LYS A 622 14.86 -2.58 -2.65
C LYS A 622 15.12 -3.88 -1.87
N LEU A 623 14.15 -4.38 -1.10
CA LEU A 623 14.31 -5.62 -0.35
C LEU A 623 14.53 -6.84 -1.26
N PHE A 624 13.93 -6.85 -2.45
CA PHE A 624 14.22 -7.87 -3.47
C PHE A 624 15.61 -7.66 -4.09
N SER A 625 16.00 -6.43 -4.44
CA SER A 625 17.27 -6.16 -5.12
C SER A 625 18.50 -6.46 -4.25
N ILE A 626 18.42 -6.18 -2.95
CA ILE A 626 19.49 -6.49 -1.99
C ILE A 626 19.46 -7.94 -1.48
N GLY A 627 18.54 -8.76 -1.98
CA GLY A 627 18.45 -10.19 -1.68
C GLY A 627 17.97 -10.50 -0.26
N TYR A 628 17.14 -9.64 0.35
CA TYR A 628 16.55 -9.91 1.66
C TYR A 628 15.23 -10.67 1.52
N LEU A 629 14.47 -10.36 0.48
CA LEU A 629 13.23 -11.03 0.13
C LEU A 629 13.33 -11.63 -1.27
N SER A 630 12.55 -12.68 -1.52
CA SER A 630 12.36 -13.31 -2.82
C SER A 630 10.91 -13.16 -3.28
N LEU A 631 10.71 -12.81 -4.55
CA LEU A 631 9.40 -12.66 -5.18
C LEU A 631 9.17 -13.74 -6.24
N ASN A 632 8.13 -14.55 -6.09
CA ASN A 632 7.65 -15.39 -7.16
C ASN A 632 6.81 -14.56 -8.14
N LYS A 633 7.37 -14.22 -9.31
CA LYS A 633 6.72 -13.34 -10.30
C LYS A 633 5.37 -13.83 -10.85
N LYS A 634 5.11 -15.15 -10.85
CA LYS A 634 3.86 -15.72 -11.35
C LYS A 634 2.72 -15.61 -10.34
N THR A 635 3.03 -15.90 -9.08
CA THR A 635 2.05 -15.94 -7.99
C THR A 635 2.00 -14.66 -7.17
N GLN A 636 3.00 -13.79 -7.36
CA GLN A 636 3.31 -12.61 -6.54
C GLN A 636 3.63 -12.94 -5.06
N VAL A 637 3.80 -14.21 -4.69
CA VAL A 637 4.14 -14.61 -3.31
C VAL A 637 5.54 -14.13 -2.92
N ILE A 638 5.65 -13.57 -1.73
CA ILE A 638 6.90 -13.14 -1.10
C ILE A 638 7.35 -14.21 -0.11
N THR A 639 8.65 -14.48 -0.10
CA THR A 639 9.32 -15.31 0.92
C THR A 639 10.59 -14.60 1.39
N PRO A 640 11.05 -14.83 2.63
CA PRO A 640 12.36 -14.33 3.04
C PRO A 640 13.45 -15.10 2.30
N ALA A 641 14.45 -14.39 1.76
CA ALA A 641 15.68 -15.02 1.29
C ALA A 641 16.56 -15.40 2.49
N PHE A 642 17.50 -16.34 2.30
CA PHE A 642 18.40 -16.78 3.37
C PHE A 642 19.13 -15.60 4.03
N LEU A 643 19.69 -14.69 3.21
CA LEU A 643 20.35 -13.48 3.71
C LEU A 643 19.40 -12.62 4.54
N GLY A 644 18.16 -12.43 4.12
CA GLY A 644 17.16 -11.67 4.87
C GLY A 644 16.86 -12.27 6.24
N GLU A 645 16.80 -13.60 6.36
CA GLU A 645 16.60 -14.24 7.66
C GLU A 645 17.85 -14.12 8.56
N CYS A 646 19.07 -14.16 8.00
CA CYS A 646 20.28 -13.79 8.74
C CYS A 646 20.21 -12.36 9.27
N ILE A 647 19.79 -11.39 8.44
CA ILE A 647 19.64 -9.99 8.86
C ILE A 647 18.59 -9.87 9.95
N TYR A 648 17.44 -10.55 9.81
CA TYR A 648 16.39 -10.55 10.83
C TYR A 648 16.92 -11.01 12.19
N VAL A 649 17.70 -12.09 12.25
CA VAL A 649 18.26 -12.59 13.51
C VAL A 649 19.30 -11.64 14.10
N VAL A 650 20.20 -11.10 13.27
CA VAL A 650 21.21 -10.12 13.73
C VAL A 650 20.54 -8.86 14.26
N VAL A 651 19.58 -8.30 13.53
CA VAL A 651 18.81 -7.13 13.95
C VAL A 651 17.99 -7.46 15.20
N GLY A 652 17.34 -8.62 15.27
CA GLY A 652 16.60 -9.05 16.45
C GLY A 652 17.45 -9.12 17.72
N SER A 653 18.72 -9.49 17.59
CA SER A 653 19.67 -9.51 18.70
C SER A 653 20.25 -8.14 19.05
N ALA A 654 20.55 -7.28 18.05
CA ALA A 654 21.32 -6.05 18.26
C ALA A 654 20.47 -4.77 18.23
N MET A 655 19.37 -4.75 17.49
CA MET A 655 18.53 -3.59 17.21
C MET A 655 17.05 -3.96 16.98
N ARG A 656 16.47 -4.77 17.87
CA ARG A 656 15.09 -5.28 17.75
C ARG A 656 14.03 -4.24 17.37
N PRO A 657 14.04 -2.99 17.89
CA PRO A 657 13.02 -2.01 17.51
C PRO A 657 12.88 -1.74 16.00
N LEU A 658 13.92 -1.99 15.19
CA LEU A 658 13.85 -1.84 13.73
C LEU A 658 12.94 -2.88 13.06
N LEU A 659 12.57 -3.96 13.75
CA LEU A 659 11.68 -5.00 13.25
C LEU A 659 10.20 -4.73 13.56
N GLU A 660 9.91 -3.69 14.37
CA GLU A 660 8.58 -3.43 14.90
C GLU A 660 8.00 -2.11 14.35
N PRO A 661 6.71 -2.08 13.96
CA PRO A 661 6.09 -0.88 13.41
C PRO A 661 5.91 0.23 14.45
N SER A 662 5.94 -0.10 15.74
CA SER A 662 5.85 0.86 16.85
C SER A 662 6.98 1.89 16.84
N LEU A 663 8.18 1.52 16.35
CA LEU A 663 9.27 2.47 16.19
C LEU A 663 8.90 3.55 15.16
N THR A 664 8.32 3.15 14.02
CA THR A 664 7.80 4.07 13.02
C THR A 664 6.76 4.99 13.62
N ALA A 665 5.74 4.44 14.26
CA ALA A 665 4.66 5.24 14.84
C ALA A 665 5.16 6.27 15.86
N SER A 666 6.13 5.89 16.71
CA SER A 666 6.68 6.81 17.71
C SER A 666 7.39 8.01 17.09
N TRP A 667 8.11 7.82 15.98
CA TRP A 667 8.82 8.91 15.31
C TRP A 667 7.87 9.76 14.47
N GLU A 668 6.92 9.15 13.76
CA GLU A 668 5.88 9.89 13.05
C GLU A 668 5.09 10.82 13.99
N ARG A 669 4.77 10.35 15.21
CA ARG A 669 4.14 11.19 16.25
C ARG A 669 4.97 12.41 16.59
N GLY A 670 6.28 12.24 16.77
CA GLY A 670 7.16 13.37 17.06
C GLY A 670 7.23 14.36 15.88
N LEU A 671 7.21 13.88 14.63
CA LEU A 671 7.16 14.75 13.46
C LEU A 671 5.83 15.51 13.36
N THR A 672 4.71 14.87 13.73
CA THR A 672 3.40 15.53 13.82
C THR A 672 3.42 16.63 14.86
N GLN A 673 3.98 16.35 16.05
CA GLN A 673 4.15 17.33 17.12
C GLN A 673 4.98 18.55 16.67
N VAL A 674 6.04 18.33 15.88
CA VAL A 674 6.82 19.43 15.28
C VAL A 674 5.96 20.23 14.29
N SER A 675 5.25 19.56 13.38
CA SER A 675 4.40 20.26 12.40
C SER A 675 3.28 21.09 13.04
N GLU A 676 2.78 20.66 14.19
CA GLU A 676 1.78 21.38 14.99
C GLU A 676 2.39 22.46 15.89
N GLY A 677 3.72 22.54 15.99
CA GLY A 677 4.43 23.49 16.86
C GLY A 677 4.35 23.15 18.35
N THR A 678 3.97 21.90 18.72
CA THR A 678 3.88 21.46 20.12
C THR A 678 5.23 21.09 20.72
N ILE A 679 6.20 20.69 19.89
CA ILE A 679 7.61 20.56 20.25
C ILE A 679 8.48 21.24 19.20
N THR A 680 9.70 21.65 19.56
CA THR A 680 10.64 22.26 18.62
C THR A 680 11.43 21.20 17.84
N GLY A 681 11.97 21.59 16.69
CA GLY A 681 12.87 20.72 15.94
C GLY A 681 14.15 20.35 16.70
N ASP A 682 14.65 21.24 17.56
CA ASP A 682 15.82 20.98 18.42
C ASP A 682 15.53 19.92 19.49
N GLU A 683 14.34 19.96 20.10
CA GLU A 683 13.91 18.93 21.04
C GLU A 683 13.84 17.56 20.35
N TYR A 684 13.28 17.52 19.13
CA TYR A 684 13.24 16.32 18.32
C TYR A 684 14.64 15.80 17.98
N MET A 685 15.53 16.67 17.50
CA MET A 685 16.91 16.32 17.14
C MET A 685 17.72 15.81 18.33
N THR A 686 17.50 16.36 19.53
CA THR A 686 18.13 15.88 20.75
C THR A 686 17.71 14.43 21.04
N LYS A 687 16.40 14.15 21.03
CA LYS A 687 15.87 12.79 21.23
C LYS A 687 16.38 11.82 20.18
N LEU A 688 16.43 12.25 18.91
CA LEU A 688 16.95 11.45 17.79
C LEU A 688 18.43 11.13 17.95
N SER A 689 19.26 12.14 18.25
CA SER A 689 20.70 11.98 18.43
C SER A 689 21.02 11.06 19.60
N ASP A 690 20.30 11.19 20.72
CA ASP A 690 20.41 10.30 21.87
C ASP A 690 19.99 8.86 21.55
N PHE A 691 18.91 8.70 20.80
CA PHE A 691 18.45 7.38 20.37
C PHE A 691 19.48 6.71 19.46
N VAL A 692 19.95 7.41 18.42
CA VAL A 692 20.93 6.90 17.47
C VAL A 692 22.24 6.58 18.17
N SER A 693 22.72 7.45 19.07
CA SER A 693 23.94 7.22 19.83
C SER A 693 23.85 5.99 20.72
N ARG A 694 22.80 5.89 21.55
CA ARG A 694 22.61 4.74 22.45
C ARG A 694 22.45 3.43 21.69
N ARG A 695 21.68 3.41 20.60
CA ARG A 695 21.47 2.19 19.81
C ARG A 695 22.71 1.76 19.04
N THR A 696 23.47 2.72 18.50
CA THR A 696 24.75 2.46 17.85
C THR A 696 25.74 1.88 18.85
N ALA A 697 25.90 2.51 20.02
CA ALA A 697 26.77 2.00 21.08
C ALA A 697 26.35 0.62 21.57
N ALA A 698 25.04 0.37 21.76
CA ALA A 698 24.53 -0.94 22.15
C ALA A 698 24.83 -2.03 21.12
N ALA A 699 24.71 -1.73 19.82
CA ALA A 699 25.04 -2.69 18.77
C ALA A 699 26.54 -2.98 18.70
N ILE A 700 27.40 -1.98 18.89
CA ILE A 700 28.87 -2.13 18.90
C ILE A 700 29.32 -2.93 20.13
N ASN A 701 28.79 -2.61 21.29
CA ASN A 701 29.14 -3.23 22.58
C ASN A 701 28.35 -4.51 22.87
N GLY A 702 27.51 -4.96 21.92
CA GLY A 702 26.77 -6.20 22.01
C GLY A 702 27.68 -7.40 22.27
N ARG A 703 27.23 -8.27 23.18
CA ARG A 703 27.97 -9.48 23.61
C ARG A 703 27.83 -10.66 22.64
N ALA A 704 26.89 -10.61 21.70
CA ALA A 704 26.67 -11.67 20.74
C ALA A 704 27.94 -11.90 19.90
N SER A 705 28.45 -13.13 19.95
CA SER A 705 29.62 -13.58 19.24
C SER A 705 29.26 -14.10 17.84
N ALA A 706 30.26 -14.27 16.98
CA ALA A 706 30.05 -14.92 15.69
C ALA A 706 29.50 -16.36 15.85
N GLY A 707 29.91 -17.08 16.90
CA GLY A 707 29.46 -18.44 17.18
C GLY A 707 27.96 -18.53 17.49
N ASP A 708 27.43 -17.55 18.24
CA ASP A 708 26.00 -17.48 18.56
C ASP A 708 25.14 -17.37 17.29
N PHE A 709 25.60 -16.58 16.32
CA PHE A 709 24.91 -16.43 15.05
C PHE A 709 25.01 -17.66 14.15
N MET A 710 26.14 -18.38 14.14
CA MET A 710 26.26 -19.62 13.35
C MET A 710 25.20 -20.64 13.76
N ALA A 711 25.06 -20.88 15.07
CA ALA A 711 24.05 -21.81 15.59
C ALA A 711 22.63 -21.38 15.22
N LEU A 712 22.34 -20.07 15.28
CA LEU A 712 21.04 -19.53 14.85
C LEU A 712 20.83 -19.70 13.34
N PHE A 713 21.84 -19.49 12.51
CA PHE A 713 21.75 -19.66 11.06
C PHE A 713 21.44 -21.11 10.68
N ASP A 714 22.05 -22.08 11.34
CA ASP A 714 21.79 -23.50 11.12
C ASP A 714 20.32 -23.88 11.38
N THR A 715 19.64 -23.22 12.32
CA THR A 715 18.23 -23.51 12.63
C THR A 715 17.28 -23.32 11.44
N PHE A 716 17.61 -22.38 10.55
CA PHE A 716 16.78 -22.06 9.38
C PHE A 716 17.43 -22.39 8.04
N ALA A 717 18.75 -22.64 7.99
CA ALA A 717 19.45 -23.05 6.77
C ALA A 717 18.81 -24.25 6.07
N LYS A 718 18.26 -25.20 6.84
CA LYS A 718 17.54 -26.38 6.32
C LYS A 718 16.33 -26.06 5.43
N TYR A 719 15.79 -24.84 5.48
CA TYR A 719 14.66 -24.41 4.66
C TYR A 719 15.08 -23.77 3.32
N TYR A 720 16.39 -23.67 3.05
CA TYR A 720 16.94 -23.00 1.88
C TYR A 720 17.80 -23.96 1.05
N LYS A 721 17.84 -23.75 -0.27
CA LYS A 721 18.75 -24.51 -1.13
C LYS A 721 20.19 -24.03 -0.95
N GLU A 722 21.16 -24.92 -1.18
CA GLU A 722 22.59 -24.57 -1.05
C GLU A 722 23.01 -23.35 -1.88
N ASN A 723 22.43 -23.17 -3.06
CA ASN A 723 22.72 -22.04 -3.94
C ASN A 723 22.09 -20.71 -3.48
N GLU A 724 21.16 -20.75 -2.52
CA GLU A 724 20.61 -19.56 -1.87
C GLU A 724 21.43 -19.16 -0.64
N ILE A 725 22.02 -20.16 0.03
CA ILE A 725 22.86 -19.99 1.21
C ILE A 725 24.25 -19.50 0.79
N TYR A 726 24.92 -20.26 -0.10
CA TYR A 726 26.31 -20.05 -0.46
C TYR A 726 26.46 -19.23 -1.74
N ASP A 727 27.35 -18.24 -1.69
CA ASP A 727 27.75 -17.51 -2.89
C ASP A 727 28.63 -18.40 -3.79
N GLN A 728 28.12 -18.74 -4.97
CA GLN A 728 28.77 -19.69 -5.88
C GLN A 728 30.02 -19.11 -6.59
N GLY A 729 30.34 -17.83 -6.39
CA GLY A 729 31.52 -17.16 -6.98
C GLY A 729 32.87 -17.82 -6.66
N ARG A 730 32.94 -18.74 -5.68
CA ARG A 730 34.18 -19.41 -5.25
C ARG A 730 34.45 -20.79 -5.85
N LYS A 731 33.71 -21.28 -6.85
CA LYS A 731 34.12 -22.50 -7.60
C LYS A 731 35.19 -22.25 -8.68
N HIS A 732 35.57 -20.99 -8.98
CA HIS A 732 36.49 -20.68 -10.08
C HIS A 732 37.96 -20.39 -9.69
N TRP A 733 38.26 -20.15 -8.40
CA TRP A 733 39.64 -19.85 -7.97
C TRP A 733 40.45 -21.09 -7.53
N ALA A 734 39.78 -22.20 -7.18
CA ALA A 734 40.44 -23.42 -6.68
C ALA A 734 40.98 -24.36 -7.79
N LYS A 735 40.93 -23.99 -9.07
CA LYS A 735 41.45 -24.79 -10.20
C LYS A 735 42.57 -24.14 -11.03
N LYS A 736 43.10 -22.99 -10.62
CA LYS A 736 44.34 -22.42 -11.19
C LYS A 736 45.35 -22.10 -10.11
N GLY A 737 45.85 -23.16 -9.49
CA GLY A 737 46.86 -23.12 -8.43
C GLY A 737 47.84 -24.29 -8.53
N SER A 738 48.31 -24.60 -9.73
CA SER A 738 49.50 -25.43 -9.92
C SER A 738 50.38 -24.77 -10.99
N SER A 739 51.21 -23.83 -10.56
CA SER A 739 52.38 -23.41 -11.34
C SER A 739 53.53 -24.38 -11.07
N PRO A 740 54.22 -24.90 -12.10
CA PRO A 740 55.30 -25.86 -11.93
C PRO A 740 56.59 -25.14 -11.52
N ARG A 741 57.02 -25.33 -10.28
CA ARG A 741 58.41 -25.09 -9.88
C ARG A 741 59.09 -26.42 -9.60
N LYS A 742 59.95 -26.86 -10.54
CA LYS A 742 61.25 -27.52 -10.29
C LYS A 742 61.83 -28.05 -11.62
N LYS A 743 62.91 -27.42 -12.09
CA LYS A 743 64.17 -28.06 -12.50
C LYS A 743 65.11 -27.04 -13.13
N ALA A 744 66.06 -26.56 -12.35
CA ALA A 744 67.33 -26.02 -12.84
C ALA A 744 68.38 -26.19 -11.75
N ALA A 745 69.15 -27.29 -11.82
CA ALA A 745 70.52 -27.38 -11.31
C ALA A 745 71.16 -28.74 -11.65
N LYS A 746 72.34 -28.66 -12.29
CA LYS A 746 73.46 -29.61 -12.40
C LYS A 746 73.49 -30.66 -13.53
N ARG A 747 74.35 -30.39 -14.53
CA ARG A 747 75.63 -31.07 -14.90
C ARG A 747 76.16 -30.39 -16.19
N LYS A 748 77.34 -29.75 -16.28
CA LYS A 748 78.73 -30.29 -16.31
C LYS A 748 78.84 -31.62 -17.05
N ASP A 749 79.20 -31.60 -18.33
CA ASP A 749 80.52 -32.01 -18.87
C ASP A 749 80.49 -32.09 -20.41
N SER A 750 81.66 -31.88 -21.02
CA SER A 750 82.05 -31.91 -22.44
C SER A 750 81.50 -30.83 -23.37
#